data_AF-A0A7Y4UB00-F1
#
_entry.id   AF-A0A7Y4UB00-F1
#
_cell.length_a   1.000
_cell.length_b   1.000
_cell.length_c   1.000
_cell.angle_alpha   90.00
_cell.angle_beta   90.00
_cell.angle_gamma   90.00
#
_symmetry.space_group_name_H-M   'P 1'
#
loop_
_entity.id
_entity.type
_entity.pdbx_description
1 polymer ?
#
loop_
_entity_poly.entity_id
_entity_poly.type
_entity_poly.pdbx_seq_one_letter_code
_entity_poly.pdbx_strand_id
1 'polypeptide(L)'
;MKSDTSLTPELVAAYSLCPRKAFLLLRGDAGDPPHEYVKLLDAHASKSLNNFLGGLRAAGFKVHQSEGQGVLGHGDVIAHATLKTDGLEAKIDALVRRQHESSGSREHYEPHLVVGTYTISQECKIRLAFIGYVLAEASHSRVEAGVIVNVAGDASRIQLTKLIPKLEPIIDTLKAWRVTPPVQPPLVILNDHCPICPFKKACLDQAEKEDNLSLLDRMTPKVMHKYHKKGIFTVNQLSYLFKPRRQRKKRAHVPSGFNLELQALALRTAKVYLHQPPVIPIHPVELFLDLEGVPDHGTHYLIGLIVSSQEKIECHSLWADSPEDERNIFTSLLRIVEEYPDAPIYHYGSYEPKALEHIAKKHGLDFGSMKKRLVNVNSFIFGKVYFPTRSNTLKDLGRFVGATWSFSDASGLQSVVWRLQWEASQDDALKEHILAYNLEDCQALRLLVTELRNIGQVAATRSDVDFADTPKKNTTTSGQHLHDALEGILRSAHAEYKKNRIGVRQEKAEEENSRRRPGAIKGHQMFQRIVPTKAGKIIRVRRPIKCPRHTGQLLDPSDKLAEHIVIDLSFTKNGCRKTITKYVGASAYCPRCRRNYLPPGIRQFTGRLFGHCFRAWTVYQRITLRLPYRVISQVIEDIFCEHISEGSIVNFMTDLAEYYALTEKTLLKRILASPFIHVDETKISVQGADHYVWVFTDGIHVVFRLTETREAAFVQDILKAYSGVLISDFYSGYDACSCRQQKCLVHLIRDLNDDLWKNPYDSALEGFVSA
;
A
#
# COMPACT_ATOMS: atom_id res chain seq x y z
N MET A 1 7.86 -40.07 -20.11
CA MET A 1 7.63 -40.22 -18.65
C MET A 1 7.60 -41.70 -18.34
N LYS A 2 8.14 -42.14 -17.19
CA LYS A 2 7.82 -43.49 -16.70
C LYS A 2 6.31 -43.51 -16.43
N SER A 3 5.55 -44.29 -17.19
CA SER A 3 4.08 -44.33 -17.13
C SER A 3 3.51 -44.84 -15.80
N ASP A 4 4.38 -45.15 -14.83
CA ASP A 4 4.07 -45.96 -13.64
C ASP A 4 4.29 -45.23 -12.31
N THR A 5 4.54 -43.92 -12.32
CA THR A 5 4.74 -43.15 -11.06
C THR A 5 3.40 -42.82 -10.41
N SER A 6 3.10 -43.47 -9.28
CA SER A 6 1.93 -43.18 -8.44
C SER A 6 2.01 -41.78 -7.81
N LEU A 7 0.86 -41.16 -7.57
CA LEU A 7 0.78 -39.92 -6.79
C LEU A 7 0.93 -40.25 -5.30
N THR A 8 1.89 -39.61 -4.63
CA THR A 8 2.19 -39.85 -3.21
C THR A 8 1.84 -38.65 -2.33
N PRO A 9 1.72 -38.80 -0.99
CA PRO A 9 1.52 -37.68 -0.08
C PRO A 9 2.59 -36.59 -0.24
N GLU A 10 3.85 -36.98 -0.47
CA GLU A 10 4.99 -36.08 -0.64
C GLU A 10 4.86 -35.25 -1.93
N LEU A 11 4.33 -35.84 -3.00
CA LEU A 11 4.14 -35.13 -4.27
C LEU A 11 3.03 -34.08 -4.17
N VAL A 12 1.93 -34.42 -3.47
CA VAL A 12 0.81 -33.49 -3.25
C VAL A 12 1.21 -32.37 -2.30
N ALA A 13 1.94 -32.69 -1.24
CA ALA A 13 2.58 -31.71 -0.36
C ALA A 13 3.53 -30.79 -1.13
N ALA A 14 4.38 -31.36 -2.00
CA ALA A 14 5.28 -30.59 -2.86
C ALA A 14 4.52 -29.61 -3.76
N TYR A 15 3.36 -29.98 -4.30
CA TYR A 15 2.55 -29.07 -5.13
C TYR A 15 2.04 -27.88 -4.32
N SER A 16 1.59 -28.13 -3.09
CA SER A 16 1.09 -27.08 -2.20
C SER A 16 2.17 -26.06 -1.82
N LEU A 17 3.43 -26.48 -1.75
CA LEU A 17 4.59 -25.63 -1.49
C LEU A 17 5.09 -24.93 -2.76
N CYS A 18 5.19 -25.68 -3.86
CA CYS A 18 5.67 -25.19 -5.15
C CYS A 18 5.20 -26.11 -6.29
N PRO A 19 4.28 -25.67 -7.16
CA PRO A 19 3.80 -26.46 -8.30
C PRO A 19 4.94 -26.95 -9.22
N ARG A 20 6.00 -26.15 -9.37
CA ARG A 20 7.18 -26.52 -10.16
C ARG A 20 7.96 -27.68 -9.53
N LYS A 21 8.14 -27.69 -8.20
CA LYS A 21 8.77 -28.81 -7.48
C LYS A 21 8.01 -30.11 -7.74
N ALA A 22 6.68 -30.09 -7.63
CA ALA A 22 5.86 -31.26 -7.91
C ALA A 22 5.97 -31.71 -9.37
N PHE A 23 5.98 -30.78 -10.32
CA PHE A 23 6.16 -31.11 -11.74
C PHE A 23 7.48 -31.83 -12.01
N LEU A 24 8.59 -31.34 -11.46
CA LEU A 24 9.93 -31.93 -11.64
C LEU A 24 10.02 -33.33 -10.98
N LEU A 25 9.49 -33.46 -9.76
CA LEU A 25 9.42 -34.76 -9.07
C LEU A 25 8.58 -35.78 -9.86
N LEU A 26 7.45 -35.35 -10.43
CA LEU A 26 6.58 -36.22 -11.23
C LEU A 26 7.25 -36.71 -12.52
N ARG A 27 8.20 -35.93 -13.08
CA ARG A 27 8.98 -36.33 -14.25
C ARG A 27 10.14 -37.29 -13.92
N GLY A 28 10.45 -37.47 -12.64
CA GLY A 28 11.59 -38.26 -12.17
C GLY A 28 12.91 -37.49 -12.15
N ASP A 29 12.87 -36.16 -12.17
CA ASP A 29 14.08 -35.33 -12.02
C ASP A 29 14.56 -35.43 -10.56
N ALA A 30 15.75 -35.98 -10.35
CA ALA A 30 16.42 -35.95 -9.05
C ALA A 30 17.21 -34.64 -8.97
N GLY A 31 16.72 -33.67 -8.20
CA GLY A 31 17.47 -32.45 -7.91
C GLY A 31 18.71 -32.73 -7.04
N ASP A 32 19.24 -31.70 -6.38
CA ASP A 32 20.33 -31.87 -5.42
C ASP A 32 19.89 -32.78 -4.25
N PRO A 33 20.83 -33.42 -3.53
CA PRO A 33 20.51 -34.18 -2.33
C PRO A 33 19.65 -33.37 -1.35
N PRO A 34 18.70 -34.01 -0.62
CA PRO A 34 17.90 -33.31 0.38
C PRO A 34 18.77 -32.55 1.38
N HIS A 35 18.33 -31.34 1.74
CA HIS A 35 19.00 -30.53 2.75
C HIS A 35 19.13 -31.31 4.08
N GLU A 36 20.24 -31.13 4.80
CA GLU A 36 20.52 -31.87 6.04
C GLU A 36 19.40 -31.76 7.07
N TYR A 37 18.83 -30.56 7.22
CA TYR A 37 17.63 -30.33 8.01
C TYR A 37 16.49 -31.32 7.72
N VAL A 38 16.18 -31.60 6.45
CA VAL A 38 15.13 -32.54 6.07
C VAL A 38 15.50 -33.97 6.49
N LYS A 39 16.76 -34.36 6.32
CA LYS A 39 17.26 -35.67 6.76
C LYS A 39 17.15 -35.86 8.28
N LEU A 40 17.45 -34.81 9.05
CA LEU A 40 17.31 -34.82 10.51
C LEU A 40 15.83 -34.95 10.91
N LEU A 41 14.92 -34.24 10.25
CA LEU A 41 13.49 -34.37 10.49
C LEU A 41 12.97 -35.78 10.17
N ASP A 42 13.43 -36.40 9.08
CA ASP A 42 13.06 -37.77 8.72
C ASP A 42 13.59 -38.79 9.74
N ALA A 43 14.81 -38.59 10.25
CA ALA A 43 15.38 -39.40 11.32
C ALA A 43 14.59 -39.24 12.63
N HIS A 44 14.20 -38.02 12.99
CA HIS A 44 13.34 -37.74 14.14
C HIS A 44 11.97 -38.38 13.99
N ALA A 45 11.33 -38.25 12.81
CA ALA A 45 10.04 -38.87 12.53
C ALA A 45 10.11 -40.40 12.71
N SER A 46 11.18 -41.02 12.23
CA SER A 46 11.42 -42.47 12.37
C SER A 46 11.55 -42.88 13.85
N LYS A 47 12.29 -42.11 14.65
CA LYS A 47 12.43 -42.33 16.10
C LYS A 47 11.10 -42.15 16.83
N SER A 48 10.37 -41.08 16.53
CA SER A 48 9.05 -40.79 17.10
C SER A 48 8.03 -41.86 16.75
N LEU A 49 8.05 -42.39 15.53
CA LEU A 49 7.19 -43.49 15.12
C LEU A 49 7.47 -44.77 15.91
N ASN A 50 8.75 -45.12 16.10
CA ASN A 50 9.13 -46.27 16.93
C ASN A 50 8.66 -46.10 18.39
N ASN A 51 8.81 -44.91 18.97
CA ASN A 51 8.34 -44.60 20.31
C ASN A 51 6.81 -44.70 20.41
N PHE A 52 6.09 -44.13 19.43
CA PHE A 52 4.63 -44.18 19.36
C PHE A 52 4.11 -45.62 19.28
N LEU A 53 4.65 -46.43 18.37
CA LEU A 53 4.27 -47.85 18.24
C LEU A 53 4.66 -48.64 19.49
N GLY A 54 5.80 -48.35 20.11
CA GLY A 54 6.22 -48.93 21.39
C GLY A 54 5.24 -48.61 22.52
N GLY A 55 4.82 -47.35 22.63
CA GLY A 55 3.81 -46.91 23.61
C GLY A 55 2.45 -47.60 23.43
N LEU A 56 2.01 -47.80 22.18
CA LEU A 56 0.78 -48.55 21.89
C LEU A 56 0.89 -50.03 22.29
N ARG A 57 2.04 -50.68 22.04
CA ARG A 57 2.29 -52.06 22.51
C ARG A 57 2.27 -52.14 24.04
N ALA A 58 2.90 -51.19 24.72
CA ALA A 58 2.92 -51.12 26.18
C ALA A 58 1.51 -50.89 26.77
N ALA A 59 0.66 -50.15 26.07
CA ALA A 59 -0.75 -49.94 26.43
C ALA A 59 -1.66 -51.14 26.08
N GLY A 60 -1.12 -52.26 25.60
CA GLY A 60 -1.85 -53.50 25.34
C GLY A 60 -2.51 -53.62 23.96
N PHE A 61 -2.28 -52.67 23.04
CA PHE A 61 -2.80 -52.75 21.68
C PHE A 61 -2.03 -53.79 20.85
N LYS A 62 -2.74 -54.62 20.07
CA LYS A 62 -2.10 -55.55 19.12
C LYS A 62 -1.65 -54.78 17.87
N VAL A 63 -0.37 -54.45 17.83
CA VAL A 63 0.29 -53.79 16.69
C VAL A 63 0.76 -54.83 15.68
N HIS A 64 0.07 -54.90 14.54
CA HIS A 64 0.45 -55.74 13.40
C HIS A 64 1.29 -54.92 12.41
N GLN A 65 2.39 -55.50 11.95
CA GLN A 65 3.15 -54.95 10.83
C GLN A 65 2.48 -55.36 9.52
N SER A 66 2.31 -54.42 8.58
CA SER A 66 1.70 -54.75 7.29
C SER A 66 2.65 -55.60 6.43
N GLU A 67 2.30 -56.85 6.16
CA GLU A 67 3.03 -57.72 5.21
C GLU A 67 2.51 -57.51 3.78
N GLY A 68 3.04 -56.50 3.09
CA GLY A 68 2.82 -56.32 1.64
C GLY A 68 1.52 -55.60 1.23
N GLN A 69 1.31 -55.51 -0.09
CA GLN A 69 0.30 -54.67 -0.73
C GLN A 69 -1.12 -55.23 -0.56
N GLY A 70 -2.04 -54.41 -0.04
CA GLY A 70 -3.48 -54.56 -0.30
C GLY A 70 -4.32 -55.36 0.70
N VAL A 71 -3.77 -55.88 1.80
CA VAL A 71 -4.56 -56.55 2.85
C VAL A 71 -4.49 -55.75 4.15
N LEU A 72 -5.58 -55.05 4.50
CA LEU A 72 -5.78 -54.50 5.84
C LEU A 72 -5.95 -55.70 6.80
N GLY A 73 -4.88 -56.10 7.49
CA GLY A 73 -4.95 -57.17 8.47
C GLY A 73 -5.89 -56.85 9.64
N HIS A 74 -6.50 -57.86 10.25
CA HIS A 74 -7.32 -57.68 11.45
C HIS A 74 -6.44 -57.43 12.67
N GLY A 75 -6.27 -56.16 13.03
CA GLY A 75 -5.50 -55.74 14.21
C GLY A 75 -6.06 -54.45 14.82
N ASP A 76 -5.74 -54.20 16.10
CA ASP A 76 -6.09 -52.95 16.76
C ASP A 76 -5.31 -51.77 16.14
N VAL A 77 -4.08 -52.04 15.70
CA VAL A 77 -3.19 -51.09 15.02
C VAL A 77 -2.45 -51.79 13.87
N ILE A 78 -2.49 -51.21 12.68
CA ILE A 78 -1.71 -51.68 11.52
C ILE A 78 -0.60 -50.66 11.27
N ALA A 79 0.65 -51.04 11.50
CA ALA A 79 1.82 -50.19 11.31
C ALA A 79 2.38 -50.30 9.88
N HIS A 80 2.91 -49.19 9.36
CA HIS A 80 3.57 -49.08 8.05
C HIS A 80 2.73 -49.61 6.87
N ALA A 81 1.41 -49.35 6.89
CA ALA A 81 0.51 -49.78 5.84
C ALA A 81 0.80 -49.02 4.53
N THR A 82 0.73 -49.72 3.40
CA THR A 82 0.82 -49.10 2.07
C THR A 82 -0.45 -49.39 1.28
N LEU A 83 -1.17 -48.34 0.88
CA LEU A 83 -2.37 -48.42 0.08
C LEU A 83 -2.10 -47.93 -1.35
N LYS A 84 -2.63 -48.65 -2.34
CA LYS A 84 -2.54 -48.28 -3.76
C LYS A 84 -3.91 -48.37 -4.41
N THR A 85 -4.39 -47.28 -5.01
CA THR A 85 -5.67 -47.22 -5.73
C THR A 85 -5.55 -46.28 -6.92
N ASP A 86 -5.97 -46.68 -8.13
CA ASP A 86 -6.08 -45.80 -9.30
C ASP A 86 -4.89 -44.84 -9.53
N GLY A 87 -3.67 -45.38 -9.42
CA GLY A 87 -2.43 -44.62 -9.57
C GLY A 87 -2.12 -43.66 -8.41
N LEU A 88 -2.78 -43.79 -7.27
CA LEU A 88 -2.47 -43.16 -6.00
C LEU A 88 -1.73 -44.17 -5.11
N GLU A 89 -0.76 -43.70 -4.34
CA GLU A 89 -0.03 -44.52 -3.37
C GLU A 89 0.11 -43.73 -2.07
N ALA A 90 -0.37 -44.30 -0.95
CA ALA A 90 -0.22 -43.70 0.37
C ALA A 90 0.51 -44.67 1.30
N LYS A 91 1.66 -44.23 1.82
CA LYS A 91 2.33 -44.86 2.95
C LYS A 91 1.78 -44.26 4.24
N ILE A 92 1.33 -45.11 5.14
CA ILE A 92 0.63 -44.74 6.36
C ILE A 92 1.42 -45.27 7.53
N ASP A 93 1.77 -44.40 8.47
CA ASP A 93 2.60 -44.78 9.61
C ASP A 93 1.86 -45.74 10.54
N ALA A 94 0.60 -45.42 10.87
CA ALA A 94 -0.28 -46.33 11.59
C ALA A 94 -1.76 -46.12 11.21
N LEU A 95 -2.51 -47.21 11.09
CA LEU A 95 -3.97 -47.23 11.05
C LEU A 95 -4.48 -47.77 12.37
N VAL A 96 -5.28 -47.00 13.10
CA VAL A 96 -5.81 -47.41 14.41
C VAL A 96 -7.30 -47.65 14.33
N ARG A 97 -7.72 -48.81 14.82
CA ARG A 97 -9.12 -49.24 14.83
C ARG A 97 -9.92 -48.41 15.83
N ARG A 98 -11.06 -47.86 15.40
CA ARG A 98 -12.04 -47.20 16.27
C ARG A 98 -13.27 -48.10 16.45
N GLN A 99 -13.72 -48.27 17.68
CA GLN A 99 -15.04 -48.84 17.97
C GLN A 99 -16.08 -47.71 17.92
N HIS A 100 -17.12 -47.86 17.10
CA HIS A 100 -18.25 -46.93 17.09
C HIS A 100 -19.37 -47.51 17.98
N GLU A 101 -19.94 -46.69 18.86
CA GLU A 101 -21.02 -47.08 19.79
C GLU A 101 -22.39 -47.33 19.10
N SER A 102 -22.48 -47.16 17.78
CA SER A 102 -23.70 -47.33 17.00
C SER A 102 -23.53 -48.43 15.96
N SER A 103 -24.32 -49.49 16.15
CA SER A 103 -24.52 -50.70 15.36
C SER A 103 -24.28 -50.62 13.85
N GLY A 104 -23.48 -51.56 13.30
CA GLY A 104 -23.70 -52.11 11.96
C GLY A 104 -22.55 -52.10 10.95
N SER A 105 -21.64 -53.06 11.07
CA SER A 105 -21.02 -53.82 9.95
C SER A 105 -19.77 -53.35 9.18
N ARG A 106 -19.01 -52.31 9.58
CA ARG A 106 -17.64 -52.11 9.04
C ARG A 106 -16.64 -51.67 10.11
N GLU A 107 -15.47 -52.30 10.14
CA GLU A 107 -14.35 -51.88 10.99
C GLU A 107 -13.80 -50.56 10.43
N HIS A 108 -13.79 -49.50 11.24
CA HIS A 108 -13.30 -48.19 10.82
C HIS A 108 -11.89 -47.95 11.34
N TYR A 109 -10.97 -47.65 10.41
CA TYR A 109 -9.59 -47.29 10.70
C TYR A 109 -9.37 -45.78 10.56
N GLU A 110 -8.74 -45.18 11.57
CA GLU A 110 -8.33 -43.78 11.56
C GLU A 110 -6.83 -43.71 11.20
N PRO A 111 -6.44 -42.92 10.17
CA PRO A 111 -5.04 -42.78 9.80
C PRO A 111 -4.30 -41.87 10.78
N HIS A 112 -3.15 -42.36 11.24
CA HIS A 112 -2.21 -41.62 12.08
C HIS A 112 -0.92 -41.35 11.30
N LEU A 113 -0.50 -40.09 11.30
CA LEU A 113 0.76 -39.61 10.72
C LEU A 113 1.69 -39.18 11.87
N VAL A 114 2.88 -39.75 11.95
CA VAL A 114 3.88 -39.37 12.95
C VAL A 114 4.92 -38.46 12.29
N VAL A 115 5.19 -37.31 12.91
CA VAL A 115 6.06 -36.28 12.34
C VAL A 115 7.30 -36.04 13.22
N GLY A 116 8.39 -35.63 12.58
CA GLY A 116 9.67 -35.32 13.24
C GLY A 116 9.76 -33.90 13.79
N THR A 117 8.63 -33.19 13.89
CA THR A 117 8.53 -31.82 14.41
C THR A 117 7.67 -31.78 15.67
N TYR A 118 7.89 -30.78 16.52
CA TYR A 118 7.07 -30.46 17.70
C TYR A 118 5.77 -29.73 17.29
N THR A 119 5.84 -28.89 16.26
CA THR A 119 4.69 -28.19 15.69
C THR A 119 4.13 -28.89 14.46
N ILE A 120 2.80 -28.78 14.28
CA ILE A 120 2.09 -29.38 13.15
C ILE A 120 1.94 -28.35 12.03
N SER A 121 2.75 -28.50 10.98
CA SER A 121 2.73 -27.63 9.81
C SER A 121 1.49 -27.88 8.91
N GLN A 122 1.21 -26.95 8.00
CA GLN A 122 0.18 -27.16 6.98
C GLN A 122 0.54 -28.29 6.01
N GLU A 123 1.83 -28.51 5.76
CA GLU A 123 2.32 -29.61 4.95
C GLU A 123 1.93 -30.97 5.56
N CYS A 124 2.12 -31.14 6.87
CA CYS A 124 1.71 -32.36 7.59
C CYS A 124 0.20 -32.60 7.48
N LYS A 125 -0.61 -31.55 7.57
CA LYS A 125 -2.08 -31.63 7.42
C LYS A 125 -2.48 -32.04 6.00
N ILE A 126 -1.78 -31.56 4.98
CA ILE A 126 -2.01 -31.92 3.57
C ILE A 126 -1.63 -33.39 3.32
N ARG A 127 -0.48 -33.84 3.85
CA ARG A 127 -0.06 -35.25 3.77
C ARG A 127 -1.11 -36.18 4.41
N LEU A 128 -1.56 -35.85 5.62
CA LEU A 128 -2.60 -36.62 6.31
C LEU A 128 -3.94 -36.61 5.53
N ALA A 129 -4.34 -35.47 4.97
CA ALA A 129 -5.55 -35.37 4.17
C ALA A 129 -5.48 -36.24 2.90
N PHE A 130 -4.32 -36.30 2.24
CA PHE A 130 -4.11 -37.19 1.10
C PHE A 130 -4.17 -38.67 1.52
N ILE A 131 -3.54 -39.03 2.64
CA ILE A 131 -3.63 -40.39 3.20
C ILE A 131 -5.09 -40.77 3.45
N GLY A 132 -5.87 -39.90 4.09
CA GLY A 132 -7.29 -40.15 4.34
C GLY A 132 -8.13 -40.25 3.05
N TYR A 133 -7.78 -39.48 2.01
CA TYR A 133 -8.40 -39.58 0.69
C TYR A 133 -8.13 -40.95 0.05
N VAL A 134 -6.88 -41.41 0.01
CA VAL A 134 -6.53 -42.74 -0.55
C VAL A 134 -7.15 -43.87 0.27
N LEU A 135 -7.20 -43.75 1.60
CA LEU A 135 -7.87 -44.71 2.46
C LEU A 135 -9.38 -44.78 2.19
N ALA A 136 -10.03 -43.64 1.95
CA ALA A 136 -11.44 -43.58 1.62
C ALA A 136 -11.75 -44.26 0.27
N GLU A 137 -10.91 -44.02 -0.73
CA GLU A 137 -11.00 -44.68 -2.05
C GLU A 137 -10.80 -46.20 -1.93
N ALA A 138 -9.79 -46.64 -1.16
CA ALA A 138 -9.46 -48.06 -1.00
C ALA A 138 -10.52 -48.86 -0.22
N SER A 139 -11.14 -48.23 0.78
CA SER A 139 -12.11 -48.88 1.68
C SER A 139 -13.57 -48.66 1.27
N HIS A 140 -13.82 -47.86 0.24
CA HIS A 140 -15.15 -47.36 -0.14
C HIS A 140 -15.96 -46.85 1.07
N SER A 141 -15.27 -46.18 2.00
CA SER A 141 -15.83 -45.68 3.26
C SER A 141 -15.29 -44.29 3.54
N ARG A 142 -16.13 -43.43 4.11
CA ARG A 142 -15.74 -42.06 4.44
C ARG A 142 -14.77 -42.04 5.63
N VAL A 143 -13.68 -41.28 5.49
CA VAL A 143 -12.74 -40.99 6.58
C VAL A 143 -12.96 -39.55 7.04
N GLU A 144 -13.52 -39.36 8.23
CA GLU A 144 -13.90 -38.03 8.72
C GLU A 144 -12.72 -37.25 9.30
N ALA A 145 -11.82 -37.96 9.98
CA ALA A 145 -10.69 -37.40 10.69
C ALA A 145 -9.46 -38.32 10.59
N GLY A 146 -8.30 -37.75 10.88
CA GLY A 146 -7.06 -38.48 11.13
C GLY A 146 -6.30 -37.81 12.29
N VAL A 147 -5.21 -38.41 12.74
CA VAL A 147 -4.40 -37.87 13.85
C VAL A 147 -2.98 -37.60 13.37
N ILE A 148 -2.40 -36.50 13.85
CA ILE A 148 -0.97 -36.23 13.73
C ILE A 148 -0.35 -36.31 15.11
N VAL A 149 0.74 -37.09 15.24
CA VAL A 149 1.50 -37.22 16.49
C VAL A 149 2.85 -36.51 16.30
N ASN A 150 3.13 -35.54 17.17
CA ASN A 150 4.38 -34.77 17.13
C ASN A 150 5.51 -35.49 17.90
N VAL A 151 6.71 -34.90 17.91
CA VAL A 151 7.87 -35.46 18.63
C VAL A 151 7.66 -35.56 20.15
N ALA A 152 6.88 -34.65 20.74
CA ALA A 152 6.54 -34.68 22.17
C ALA A 152 5.55 -35.81 22.53
N GLY A 153 4.94 -36.47 21.54
CA GLY A 153 3.91 -37.49 21.74
C GLY A 153 2.49 -36.92 21.81
N ASP A 154 2.30 -35.62 21.59
CA ASP A 154 0.98 -35.00 21.55
C ASP A 154 0.24 -35.43 20.28
N ALA A 155 -0.95 -36.00 20.49
CA ALA A 155 -1.83 -36.44 19.42
C ALA A 155 -2.89 -35.37 19.10
N SER A 156 -2.81 -34.78 17.90
CA SER A 156 -3.78 -33.80 17.42
C SER A 156 -4.70 -34.39 16.35
N ARG A 157 -6.00 -34.45 16.65
CA ARG A 157 -7.02 -34.93 15.71
C ARG A 157 -7.39 -33.84 14.69
N ILE A 158 -7.22 -34.13 13.40
CA ILE A 158 -7.45 -33.22 12.28
C ILE A 158 -8.70 -33.63 11.51
N GLN A 159 -9.61 -32.68 11.28
CA GLN A 159 -10.83 -32.88 10.51
C GLN A 159 -10.52 -32.89 9.00
N LEU A 160 -10.60 -34.06 8.36
CA LEU A 160 -10.23 -34.24 6.95
C LEU A 160 -11.33 -33.74 6.00
N THR A 161 -12.59 -33.76 6.44
CA THR A 161 -13.75 -33.25 5.69
C THR A 161 -13.60 -31.80 5.22
N LYS A 162 -12.81 -30.97 5.92
CA LYS A 162 -12.52 -29.58 5.56
C LYS A 162 -11.32 -29.40 4.63
N LEU A 163 -10.43 -30.40 4.57
CA LEU A 163 -9.17 -30.33 3.83
C LEU A 163 -9.28 -31.02 2.47
N ILE A 164 -10.00 -32.14 2.39
CA ILE A 164 -10.19 -32.91 1.15
C ILE A 164 -10.73 -32.06 -0.02
N PRO A 165 -11.75 -31.20 0.15
CA PRO A 165 -12.25 -30.36 -0.96
C PRO A 165 -11.22 -29.35 -1.49
N LYS A 166 -10.19 -29.00 -0.69
CA LYS A 166 -9.07 -28.15 -1.14
C LYS A 166 -7.97 -28.96 -1.83
N LEU A 167 -7.94 -30.27 -1.60
CA LEU A 167 -6.96 -31.21 -2.10
C LEU A 167 -7.36 -31.75 -3.48
N GLU A 168 -8.65 -31.98 -3.71
CA GLU A 168 -9.19 -32.51 -4.97
C GLU A 168 -8.66 -31.75 -6.20
N PRO A 169 -8.68 -30.40 -6.28
CA PRO A 169 -8.14 -29.69 -7.45
C PRO A 169 -6.65 -29.93 -7.67
N ILE A 170 -5.89 -30.16 -6.61
CA ILE A 170 -4.46 -30.48 -6.68
C ILE A 170 -4.27 -31.88 -7.24
N ILE A 171 -5.02 -32.86 -6.72
CA ILE A 171 -4.99 -34.25 -7.18
C ILE A 171 -5.38 -34.31 -8.66
N ASP A 172 -6.46 -33.65 -9.05
CA ASP A 172 -6.93 -33.61 -10.44
C ASP A 172 -5.89 -33.00 -11.37
N THR A 173 -5.24 -31.91 -10.95
CA THR A 173 -4.15 -31.30 -11.72
C THR A 173 -2.98 -32.26 -11.90
N LEU A 174 -2.58 -32.96 -10.84
CA LEU A 174 -1.47 -33.92 -10.89
C LEU A 174 -1.83 -35.17 -11.71
N LYS A 175 -3.07 -35.66 -11.62
CA LYS A 175 -3.61 -36.73 -12.49
C LYS A 175 -3.57 -36.29 -13.96
N ALA A 176 -4.00 -35.06 -14.26
CA ALA A 176 -3.94 -34.51 -15.62
C ALA A 176 -2.50 -34.42 -16.14
N TRP A 177 -1.54 -33.96 -15.31
CA TRP A 177 -0.13 -33.90 -15.70
C TRP A 177 0.49 -35.28 -15.96
N ARG A 178 -0.01 -36.35 -15.33
CA ARG A 178 0.41 -37.72 -15.63
C ARG A 178 -0.04 -38.19 -17.01
N VAL A 179 -1.27 -37.86 -17.39
CA VAL A 179 -1.85 -38.27 -18.67
C VAL A 179 -1.33 -37.41 -19.82
N THR A 180 -1.30 -36.09 -19.61
CA THR A 180 -0.87 -35.11 -20.60
C THR A 180 0.01 -34.06 -19.91
N PRO A 181 1.32 -34.30 -19.81
CA PRO A 181 2.22 -33.35 -19.15
C PRO A 181 2.27 -32.03 -19.93
N PRO A 182 2.24 -30.88 -19.24
CA PRO A 182 2.45 -29.61 -19.90
C PRO A 182 3.83 -29.59 -20.57
N VAL A 183 3.86 -29.05 -21.80
CA VAL A 183 5.08 -28.99 -22.65
C VAL A 183 6.20 -28.22 -21.95
N GLN A 184 5.84 -27.20 -21.17
CA GLN A 184 6.77 -26.40 -20.38
C GLN A 184 6.50 -26.57 -18.89
N PRO A 185 7.54 -26.59 -18.04
CA PRO A 185 7.37 -26.62 -16.59
C PRO A 185 6.64 -25.36 -16.10
N PRO A 186 5.93 -25.43 -14.96
CA PRO A 186 5.40 -24.25 -14.29
C PRO A 186 6.49 -23.17 -14.10
N LEU A 187 6.09 -21.90 -14.16
CA LEU A 187 7.01 -20.75 -14.05
C LEU A 187 7.88 -20.83 -12.80
N VAL A 188 9.12 -20.34 -12.92
CA VAL A 188 10.01 -20.18 -11.76
C VAL A 188 9.46 -19.07 -10.87
N ILE A 189 9.20 -19.43 -9.62
CA ILE A 189 8.80 -18.52 -8.55
C ILE A 189 9.59 -18.92 -7.31
N LEU A 190 10.59 -18.12 -6.96
CA LEU A 190 11.32 -18.30 -5.70
C LEU A 190 10.39 -17.98 -4.52
N ASN A 191 10.44 -18.79 -3.47
CA ASN A 191 9.55 -18.69 -2.31
C ASN A 191 10.22 -19.20 -1.03
N ASP A 192 9.50 -19.11 0.09
CA ASP A 192 10.01 -19.47 1.43
C ASP A 192 10.38 -20.96 1.57
N HIS A 193 9.92 -21.84 0.67
CA HIS A 193 10.29 -23.26 0.64
C HIS A 193 11.64 -23.52 -0.06
N CYS A 194 12.12 -22.57 -0.85
CA CYS A 194 13.37 -22.71 -1.61
C CYS A 194 14.60 -23.12 -0.77
N PRO A 195 14.83 -22.65 0.47
CA PRO A 195 16.03 -23.01 1.24
C PRO A 195 16.24 -24.51 1.43
N ILE A 196 15.17 -25.31 1.58
CA ILE A 196 15.22 -26.77 1.74
C ILE A 196 14.88 -27.53 0.45
N CYS A 197 14.66 -26.83 -0.66
CA CYS A 197 14.23 -27.42 -1.91
C CYS A 197 15.43 -28.00 -2.71
N PRO A 198 15.39 -29.28 -3.11
CA PRO A 198 16.40 -29.90 -3.99
C PRO A 198 16.65 -29.16 -5.31
N PHE A 199 15.68 -28.39 -5.79
CA PHE A 199 15.75 -27.69 -7.08
C PHE A 199 16.11 -26.21 -6.93
N LYS A 200 16.49 -25.76 -5.73
CA LYS A 200 16.79 -24.34 -5.43
C LYS A 200 17.80 -23.77 -6.40
N LYS A 201 18.94 -24.45 -6.58
CA LYS A 201 20.05 -23.97 -7.42
C LYS A 201 19.61 -23.80 -8.87
N ALA A 202 19.06 -24.84 -9.48
CA ALA A 202 18.55 -24.78 -10.86
C ALA A 202 17.45 -23.70 -11.04
N CYS A 203 16.57 -23.52 -10.06
CA CYS A 203 15.55 -22.46 -10.12
C CYS A 203 16.16 -21.06 -9.95
N LEU A 204 17.15 -20.89 -9.08
CA LEU A 204 17.85 -19.62 -8.89
C LEU A 204 18.62 -19.24 -10.16
N ASP A 205 19.40 -20.16 -10.72
CA ASP A 205 20.16 -19.96 -11.95
C ASP A 205 19.23 -19.56 -13.12
N GLN A 206 18.07 -20.22 -13.23
CA GLN A 206 17.07 -19.85 -14.23
C GLN A 206 16.45 -18.48 -13.95
N ALA A 207 16.09 -18.18 -12.69
CA ALA A 207 15.54 -16.88 -12.31
C ALA A 207 16.52 -15.74 -12.60
N GLU A 208 17.81 -15.93 -12.33
CA GLU A 208 18.86 -14.95 -12.63
C GLU A 208 19.06 -14.76 -14.14
N LYS A 209 19.09 -15.87 -14.90
CA LYS A 209 19.21 -15.82 -16.37
C LYS A 209 18.04 -15.07 -17.02
N GLU A 210 16.83 -15.25 -16.51
CA GLU A 210 15.61 -14.62 -17.01
C GLU A 210 15.35 -13.22 -16.41
N ASP A 211 16.22 -12.75 -15.51
CA ASP A 211 16.02 -11.52 -14.73
C ASP A 211 14.62 -11.49 -14.06
N ASN A 212 14.18 -12.65 -13.55
CA ASN A 212 12.82 -12.89 -13.12
C ASN A 212 12.43 -12.03 -11.91
N LEU A 213 11.20 -11.51 -11.91
CA LEU A 213 10.65 -10.70 -10.82
C LEU A 213 10.72 -11.38 -9.43
N SER A 214 10.66 -12.71 -9.36
CA SER A 214 10.75 -13.46 -8.08
C SER A 214 12.10 -13.37 -7.40
N LEU A 215 13.13 -12.81 -8.07
CA LEU A 215 14.41 -12.49 -7.44
C LEU A 215 14.28 -11.45 -6.33
N LEU A 216 13.23 -10.62 -6.35
CA LEU A 216 12.96 -9.64 -5.30
C LEU A 216 12.19 -10.30 -4.15
N ASP A 217 12.74 -10.28 -2.95
CA ASP A 217 12.21 -10.94 -1.73
C ASP A 217 10.73 -10.66 -1.46
N ARG A 218 10.24 -9.46 -1.81
CA ARG A 218 8.85 -9.04 -1.56
C ARG A 218 7.92 -9.23 -2.76
N MET A 219 8.37 -9.92 -3.80
CA MET A 219 7.59 -10.24 -5.00
C MET A 219 6.68 -11.45 -4.77
N THR A 220 5.50 -11.22 -4.18
CA THR A 220 4.49 -12.29 -4.05
C THR A 220 3.92 -12.71 -5.41
N PRO A 221 3.41 -13.95 -5.57
CA PRO A 221 2.78 -14.40 -6.83
C PRO A 221 1.66 -13.47 -7.33
N LYS A 222 0.89 -12.87 -6.39
CA LYS A 222 -0.17 -11.91 -6.71
C LYS A 222 0.39 -10.61 -7.28
N VAL A 223 1.48 -10.11 -6.72
CA VAL A 223 2.15 -8.88 -7.19
C VAL A 223 2.83 -9.13 -8.53
N MET A 224 3.51 -10.27 -8.67
CA MET A 224 4.12 -10.69 -9.94
C MET A 224 3.07 -10.76 -11.06
N HIS A 225 1.93 -11.40 -10.82
CA HIS A 225 0.84 -11.48 -11.80
C HIS A 225 0.28 -10.10 -12.19
N LYS A 226 0.27 -9.13 -11.27
CA LYS A 226 -0.14 -7.74 -11.54
C LYS A 226 0.84 -7.05 -12.52
N TYR A 227 2.14 -7.32 -12.43
CA TYR A 227 3.13 -6.80 -13.36
C TYR A 227 3.10 -7.54 -14.70
N HIS A 228 2.94 -8.87 -14.69
CA HIS A 228 2.79 -9.66 -15.92
C HIS A 228 1.61 -9.18 -16.78
N LYS A 229 0.47 -8.84 -16.15
CA LYS A 229 -0.70 -8.23 -16.83
C LYS A 229 -0.40 -6.91 -17.54
N LYS A 230 0.70 -6.24 -17.18
CA LYS A 230 1.17 -4.99 -17.80
C LYS A 230 2.32 -5.23 -18.79
N GLY A 231 2.65 -6.49 -19.09
CA GLY A 231 3.77 -6.86 -19.96
C GLY A 231 5.15 -6.71 -19.31
N ILE A 232 5.22 -6.74 -17.98
CA ILE A 232 6.47 -6.57 -17.22
C ILE A 232 6.81 -7.90 -16.58
N PHE A 233 7.92 -8.48 -17.01
CA PHE A 233 8.36 -9.83 -16.66
C PHE A 233 9.74 -9.86 -16.01
N THR A 234 10.52 -8.78 -16.12
CA THR A 234 11.90 -8.72 -15.59
C THR A 234 12.12 -7.59 -14.58
N VAL A 235 13.11 -7.74 -13.70
CA VAL A 235 13.50 -6.70 -12.72
C VAL A 235 13.99 -5.44 -13.44
N ASN A 236 14.75 -5.59 -14.52
CA ASN A 236 15.17 -4.48 -15.36
C ASN A 236 13.97 -3.71 -15.92
N GLN A 237 12.96 -4.37 -16.47
CA GLN A 237 11.73 -3.72 -16.94
C GLN A 237 11.00 -2.99 -15.81
N LEU A 238 10.92 -3.62 -14.63
CA LEU A 238 10.30 -3.04 -13.44
C LEU A 238 10.98 -1.74 -13.00
N SER A 239 12.32 -1.66 -13.14
CA SER A 239 13.10 -0.48 -12.76
C SER A 239 12.73 0.79 -13.52
N TYR A 240 12.27 0.67 -14.77
CA TYR A 240 11.86 1.82 -15.61
C TYR A 240 10.48 2.38 -15.24
N LEU A 241 9.71 1.67 -14.39
CA LEU A 241 8.41 2.17 -13.94
C LEU A 241 8.52 3.23 -12.85
N PHE A 242 9.64 3.29 -12.13
CA PHE A 242 9.81 4.27 -11.07
C PHE A 242 9.85 5.68 -11.69
N LYS A 243 8.91 6.53 -11.27
CA LYS A 243 8.86 7.94 -11.67
C LYS A 243 8.99 8.80 -10.41
N PRO A 244 10.05 9.63 -10.28
CA PRO A 244 10.17 10.57 -9.19
C PRO A 244 8.91 11.44 -9.13
N ARG A 245 8.16 11.36 -8.04
CA ARG A 245 6.99 12.22 -7.83
C ARG A 245 7.33 13.23 -6.76
N ARG A 246 7.33 14.52 -7.12
CA ARG A 246 7.43 15.61 -6.16
C ARG A 246 6.38 15.41 -5.06
N GLN A 247 6.80 15.08 -3.84
CA GLN A 247 5.86 14.89 -2.75
C GLN A 247 5.15 16.22 -2.48
N ARG A 248 3.82 16.25 -2.71
CA ARG A 248 2.98 17.24 -2.04
C ARG A 248 3.24 17.07 -0.55
N LYS A 249 3.61 18.15 0.17
CA LYS A 249 3.77 18.18 1.64
C LYS A 249 2.66 17.35 2.30
N LYS A 250 2.93 16.07 2.58
CA LYS A 250 1.98 15.17 3.24
C LYS A 250 2.21 15.32 4.74
N ARG A 251 1.12 15.19 5.49
CA ARG A 251 1.11 15.14 6.95
C ARG A 251 2.06 14.03 7.42
N ALA A 252 2.82 14.29 8.49
CA ALA A 252 3.95 13.52 8.98
C ALA A 252 3.68 12.06 9.42
N HIS A 253 2.52 11.48 9.12
CA HIS A 253 2.03 10.25 9.75
C HIS A 253 1.62 9.10 8.81
N VAL A 254 1.86 9.17 7.50
CA VAL A 254 1.60 8.02 6.61
C VAL A 254 2.90 7.23 6.41
N PRO A 255 2.99 5.96 6.85
CA PRO A 255 4.14 5.11 6.57
C PRO A 255 4.36 5.02 5.05
N SER A 256 5.58 5.28 4.58
CA SER A 256 5.94 5.04 3.18
C SER A 256 5.83 3.54 2.92
N GLY A 257 4.89 3.14 2.07
CA GLY A 257 4.82 1.76 1.59
C GLY A 257 6.10 1.40 0.82
N PHE A 258 6.58 0.17 0.98
CA PHE A 258 7.73 -0.34 0.23
C PHE A 258 7.47 -0.30 -1.28
N ASN A 259 8.44 0.17 -2.05
CA ASN A 259 8.35 0.40 -3.49
C ASN A 259 9.28 -0.56 -4.25
N LEU A 260 8.70 -1.57 -4.90
CA LEU A 260 9.45 -2.58 -5.66
C LEU A 260 10.11 -1.99 -6.91
N GLU A 261 9.47 -1.00 -7.54
CA GLU A 261 10.03 -0.29 -8.69
C GLU A 261 11.32 0.45 -8.31
N LEU A 262 11.36 1.06 -7.12
CA LEU A 262 12.55 1.75 -6.61
C LEU A 262 13.66 0.78 -6.21
N GLN A 263 13.32 -0.39 -5.64
CA GLN A 263 14.32 -1.44 -5.38
C GLN A 263 14.93 -1.97 -6.69
N ALA A 264 14.09 -2.19 -7.70
CA ALA A 264 14.56 -2.58 -9.03
C ALA A 264 15.45 -1.50 -9.66
N LEU A 265 15.15 -0.21 -9.44
CA LEU A 265 16.01 0.89 -9.85
C LEU A 265 17.36 0.88 -9.12
N ALA A 266 17.36 0.70 -7.79
CA ALA A 266 18.57 0.59 -6.99
C ALA A 266 19.51 -0.50 -7.52
N LEU A 267 18.96 -1.68 -7.81
CA LEU A 267 19.69 -2.79 -8.42
C LEU A 267 20.29 -2.43 -9.78
N ARG A 268 19.48 -1.85 -10.68
CA ARG A 268 19.95 -1.50 -12.04
C ARG A 268 21.06 -0.45 -12.03
N THR A 269 20.98 0.55 -11.15
CA THR A 269 21.96 1.64 -11.09
C THR A 269 23.12 1.37 -10.15
N ALA A 270 23.06 0.29 -9.37
CA ALA A 270 24.01 -0.01 -8.30
C ALA A 270 24.16 1.15 -7.30
N LYS A 271 23.04 1.80 -6.93
CA LYS A 271 23.02 2.94 -5.99
C LYS A 271 22.03 2.72 -4.86
N VAL A 272 22.29 3.37 -3.73
CA VAL A 272 21.35 3.45 -2.61
C VAL A 272 20.37 4.61 -2.84
N TYR A 273 19.07 4.32 -2.86
CA TYR A 273 18.04 5.36 -2.97
C TYR A 273 17.38 5.69 -1.63
N LEU A 274 17.25 6.98 -1.33
CA LEU A 274 16.65 7.50 -0.11
C LEU A 274 15.30 8.18 -0.38
N HIS A 275 14.26 7.75 0.33
CA HIS A 275 13.07 8.59 0.52
C HIS A 275 13.25 9.56 1.69
N GLN A 276 13.92 9.11 2.75
CA GLN A 276 14.21 9.93 3.92
C GLN A 276 15.57 9.49 4.48
N PRO A 277 16.47 10.44 4.84
CA PRO A 277 17.68 10.10 5.57
C PRO A 277 17.35 9.36 6.87
N PRO A 278 18.00 8.21 7.14
CA PRO A 278 17.82 7.52 8.41
C PRO A 278 18.38 8.35 9.55
N VAL A 279 17.61 8.49 10.64
CA VAL A 279 18.05 9.13 11.88
C VAL A 279 18.07 8.06 12.97
N ILE A 280 19.24 7.47 13.18
CA ILE A 280 19.45 6.40 14.16
C ILE A 280 19.95 7.04 15.46
N PRO A 281 19.44 6.62 16.64
CA PRO A 281 19.98 7.05 17.93
C PRO A 281 21.51 6.84 18.01
N ILE A 282 22.18 7.65 18.82
CA ILE A 282 23.62 7.54 19.06
C ILE A 282 23.84 7.62 20.57
N HIS A 283 24.71 6.75 21.09
CA HIS A 283 25.11 6.76 22.49
C HIS A 283 26.60 6.41 22.61
N PRO A 284 27.33 6.86 23.65
CA PRO A 284 28.75 6.51 23.84
C PRO A 284 29.02 5.02 23.99
N VAL A 285 28.03 4.28 24.52
CA VAL A 285 28.02 2.81 24.61
C VAL A 285 26.80 2.28 23.88
N GLU A 286 26.98 1.30 23.02
CA GLU A 286 25.93 0.76 22.15
C GLU A 286 25.95 -0.76 22.15
N LEU A 287 24.77 -1.37 22.22
CA LEU A 287 24.62 -2.81 22.31
C LEU A 287 24.03 -3.34 20.99
N PHE A 288 24.60 -4.42 20.45
CA PHE A 288 24.13 -5.10 19.25
C PHE A 288 23.79 -6.54 19.59
N LEU A 289 22.52 -6.91 19.39
CA LEU A 289 21.93 -8.14 19.90
C LEU A 289 21.43 -8.99 18.75
N ASP A 290 21.77 -10.28 18.80
CA ASP A 290 21.23 -11.32 17.92
C ASP A 290 20.92 -12.60 18.71
N LEU A 291 19.89 -13.35 18.28
CA LEU A 291 19.43 -14.54 18.99
C LEU A 291 19.28 -15.72 18.03
N GLU A 292 19.78 -16.87 18.46
CA GLU A 292 19.57 -18.14 17.80
C GLU A 292 18.66 -19.03 18.64
N GLY A 293 17.72 -19.69 17.97
CA GLY A 293 16.78 -20.57 18.61
C GLY A 293 16.17 -21.55 17.61
N VAL A 294 15.46 -22.54 18.12
CA VAL A 294 14.77 -23.50 17.28
C VAL A 294 13.29 -23.15 17.26
N PRO A 295 12.76 -22.65 16.13
CA PRO A 295 11.38 -22.17 16.06
C PRO A 295 10.33 -23.23 16.42
N ASP A 296 10.65 -24.49 16.16
CA ASP A 296 9.73 -25.62 16.32
C ASP A 296 9.37 -25.92 17.78
N HIS A 297 10.31 -25.75 18.72
CA HIS A 297 10.07 -25.98 20.15
C HIS A 297 10.15 -24.70 20.99
N GLY A 298 10.45 -23.55 20.36
CA GLY A 298 10.41 -22.23 21.00
C GLY A 298 11.48 -22.02 22.07
N THR A 299 12.60 -22.75 22.01
CA THR A 299 13.75 -22.52 22.90
C THR A 299 14.85 -21.79 22.16
N HIS A 300 15.60 -20.99 22.91
CA HIS A 300 16.71 -20.19 22.42
C HIS A 300 17.98 -20.69 23.09
N TYR A 301 18.95 -21.10 22.27
CA TYR A 301 20.17 -21.75 22.75
C TYR A 301 21.38 -20.82 22.76
N LEU A 302 21.29 -19.66 22.10
CA LEU A 302 22.39 -18.70 22.05
C LEU A 302 21.87 -17.26 21.95
N ILE A 303 22.44 -16.40 22.78
CA ILE A 303 22.28 -14.95 22.72
C ILE A 303 23.64 -14.32 22.49
N GLY A 304 23.80 -13.66 21.34
CA GLY A 304 24.97 -12.88 20.98
C GLY A 304 24.80 -11.42 21.35
N LEU A 305 25.80 -10.84 21.99
CA LEU A 305 25.80 -9.43 22.36
C LEU A 305 27.17 -8.81 22.12
N ILE A 306 27.21 -7.73 21.33
CA ILE A 306 28.38 -6.86 21.24
C ILE A 306 28.10 -5.57 21.99
N VAL A 307 28.94 -5.25 22.98
CA VAL A 307 28.98 -3.95 23.65
C VAL A 307 30.10 -3.13 23.01
N SER A 308 29.73 -2.07 22.31
CA SER A 308 30.66 -1.17 21.64
C SER A 308 30.76 0.15 22.41
N SER A 309 31.94 0.46 22.92
CA SER A 309 32.28 1.79 23.47
C SER A 309 33.27 2.50 22.55
N GLN A 310 33.66 3.74 22.89
CA GLN A 310 34.65 4.51 22.12
C GLN A 310 36.06 3.89 22.15
N GLU A 311 36.39 3.12 23.20
CA GLU A 311 37.75 2.60 23.44
C GLU A 311 37.85 1.07 23.30
N LYS A 312 36.72 0.36 23.45
CA LYS A 312 36.70 -1.12 23.49
C LYS A 312 35.44 -1.70 22.85
N ILE A 313 35.60 -2.87 22.24
CA ILE A 313 34.51 -3.73 21.79
C ILE A 313 34.57 -5.01 22.63
N GLU A 314 33.47 -5.31 23.32
CA GLU A 314 33.31 -6.53 24.11
C GLU A 314 32.27 -7.42 23.44
N CYS A 315 32.61 -8.70 23.27
CA CYS A 315 31.75 -9.69 22.64
C CYS A 315 31.34 -10.72 23.70
N HIS A 316 30.04 -10.95 23.83
CA HIS A 316 29.47 -11.95 24.72
C HIS A 316 28.68 -12.96 23.91
N SER A 317 28.90 -14.24 24.19
CA SER A 317 28.17 -15.34 23.57
C SER A 317 27.60 -16.21 24.70
N LEU A 318 26.31 -16.01 24.97
CA LEU A 318 25.62 -16.65 26.09
C LEU A 318 24.97 -17.94 25.60
N TRP A 319 25.67 -19.04 25.80
CA TRP A 319 25.32 -20.37 25.30
C TRP A 319 24.57 -21.21 26.33
N ALA A 320 23.54 -21.92 25.90
CA ALA A 320 22.80 -22.90 26.68
C ALA A 320 23.11 -24.31 26.17
N ASP A 321 23.62 -25.18 27.04
CA ASP A 321 23.85 -26.58 26.69
C ASP A 321 22.51 -27.35 26.62
N SER A 322 21.57 -27.02 27.51
CA SER A 322 20.24 -27.63 27.58
C SER A 322 19.10 -26.59 27.49
N PRO A 323 17.86 -26.99 27.14
CA PRO A 323 16.68 -26.11 27.20
C PRO A 323 16.43 -25.47 28.58
N GLU A 324 16.87 -26.13 29.64
CA GLU A 324 16.80 -25.64 31.03
C GLU A 324 17.72 -24.45 31.28
N ASP A 325 18.83 -24.35 30.54
CA ASP A 325 19.80 -23.25 30.64
C ASP A 325 19.34 -21.95 29.99
N GLU A 326 18.22 -21.97 29.24
CA GLU A 326 17.63 -20.77 28.61
C GLU A 326 17.42 -19.64 29.65
N ARG A 327 17.03 -19.99 30.88
CA ARG A 327 16.88 -19.03 31.98
C ARG A 327 18.21 -18.41 32.39
N ASN A 328 19.28 -19.19 32.41
CA ASN A 328 20.62 -18.77 32.86
C ASN A 328 21.24 -17.79 31.88
N ILE A 329 21.15 -18.08 30.57
CA ILE A 329 21.67 -17.20 29.53
C ILE A 329 20.89 -15.88 29.49
N PHE A 330 19.57 -15.92 29.66
CA PHE A 330 18.76 -14.70 29.67
C PHE A 330 18.99 -13.85 30.92
N THR A 331 19.17 -14.48 32.09
CA THR A 331 19.53 -13.75 33.32
C THR A 331 20.91 -13.09 33.18
N SER A 332 21.87 -13.78 32.54
CA SER A 332 23.19 -13.23 32.25
C SER A 332 23.12 -12.04 31.30
N LEU A 333 22.25 -12.10 30.28
CA LEU A 333 21.98 -10.97 29.38
C LEU A 333 21.47 -9.76 30.16
N LEU A 334 20.45 -9.94 31.02
CA LEU A 334 19.89 -8.85 31.82
C LEU A 334 20.96 -8.18 32.69
N ARG A 335 21.82 -8.97 33.35
CA ARG A 335 22.92 -8.45 34.17
C ARG A 335 23.88 -7.57 33.36
N ILE A 336 24.32 -8.02 32.18
CA ILE A 336 25.22 -7.23 31.31
C ILE A 336 24.50 -5.96 30.84
N VAL A 337 23.23 -6.06 30.48
CA VAL A 337 22.41 -4.95 29.98
C VAL A 337 22.09 -3.92 31.08
N GLU A 338 22.10 -4.31 32.35
CA GLU A 338 21.94 -3.45 33.53
C GLU A 338 23.19 -2.61 33.84
N GLU A 339 24.39 -3.07 33.46
CA GLU A 339 25.63 -2.28 33.56
C GLU A 339 25.58 -1.02 32.68
N TYR A 340 24.73 -1.03 31.65
CA TYR A 340 24.55 0.06 30.68
C TYR A 340 23.08 0.50 30.58
N PRO A 341 22.54 1.18 31.61
CA PRO A 341 21.09 1.41 31.75
C PRO A 341 20.49 2.32 30.67
N ASP A 342 21.28 3.23 30.09
CA ASP A 342 20.81 4.20 29.08
C ASP A 342 21.19 3.82 27.64
N ALA A 343 21.98 2.76 27.46
CA ALA A 343 22.51 2.39 26.15
C ALA A 343 21.41 1.76 25.25
N PRO A 344 21.31 2.17 23.97
CA PRO A 344 20.39 1.57 23.01
C PRO A 344 20.83 0.14 22.65
N ILE A 345 19.85 -0.74 22.46
CA ILE A 345 20.07 -2.15 22.09
C ILE A 345 19.53 -2.35 20.68
N TYR A 346 20.43 -2.36 19.72
CA TYR A 346 20.12 -2.59 18.32
C TYR A 346 19.87 -4.07 18.06
N HIS A 347 18.81 -4.36 17.31
CA HIS A 347 18.50 -5.71 16.85
C HIS A 347 17.91 -5.66 15.43
N TYR A 348 17.90 -6.79 14.73
CA TYR A 348 17.48 -6.85 13.33
C TYR A 348 16.08 -7.43 13.13
N GLY A 349 15.08 -6.55 13.03
CA GLY A 349 13.73 -6.95 12.62
C GLY A 349 12.79 -7.13 13.80
N SER A 350 11.89 -8.11 13.73
CA SER A 350 10.81 -8.27 14.73
C SER A 350 10.86 -9.60 15.49
N TYR A 351 11.88 -10.41 15.23
CA TYR A 351 12.02 -11.72 15.85
C TYR A 351 12.57 -11.58 17.27
N GLU A 352 13.70 -10.89 17.44
CA GLU A 352 14.39 -10.74 18.73
C GLU A 352 13.48 -10.19 19.84
N PRO A 353 12.68 -9.11 19.64
CA PRO A 353 11.81 -8.62 20.71
C PRO A 353 10.73 -9.62 21.10
N LYS A 354 10.23 -10.42 20.15
CA LYS A 354 9.23 -11.46 20.41
C LYS A 354 9.84 -12.64 21.14
N ALA A 355 11.04 -13.05 20.73
CA ALA A 355 11.83 -14.09 21.38
C ALA A 355 12.11 -13.71 22.85
N LEU A 356 12.67 -12.54 23.09
CA LEU A 356 12.96 -12.05 24.44
C LEU A 356 11.69 -11.91 25.31
N GLU A 357 10.60 -11.40 24.74
CA GLU A 357 9.32 -11.30 25.45
C GLU A 357 8.73 -12.69 25.78
N HIS A 358 8.94 -13.67 24.89
CA HIS A 358 8.54 -15.06 25.15
C HIS A 358 9.37 -15.67 26.28
N ILE A 359 10.70 -15.55 26.25
CA ILE A 359 11.61 -16.04 27.29
C ILE A 359 11.27 -15.40 28.65
N ALA A 360 11.08 -14.08 28.68
CA ALA A 360 10.74 -13.35 29.89
C ALA A 360 9.43 -13.82 30.52
N LYS A 361 8.39 -14.03 29.70
CA LYS A 361 7.09 -14.56 30.16
C LYS A 361 7.20 -16.01 30.65
N LYS A 362 7.95 -16.85 29.92
CA LYS A 362 8.14 -18.27 30.26
C LYS A 362 8.83 -18.43 31.62
N HIS A 363 9.81 -17.59 31.94
CA HIS A 363 10.62 -17.69 33.16
C HIS A 363 10.27 -16.67 34.26
N GLY A 364 9.27 -15.80 34.04
CA GLY A 364 8.83 -14.81 35.02
C GLY A 364 9.85 -13.73 35.34
N LEU A 365 10.64 -13.30 34.34
CA LEU A 365 11.73 -12.31 34.50
C LEU A 365 11.28 -10.91 34.08
N ASP A 366 11.82 -9.87 34.72
CA ASP A 366 11.54 -8.48 34.33
C ASP A 366 12.26 -8.12 33.03
N PHE A 367 11.49 -7.70 32.04
CA PHE A 367 11.95 -7.28 30.72
C PHE A 367 11.57 -5.83 30.40
N GLY A 368 10.89 -5.13 31.32
CA GLY A 368 10.32 -3.81 31.07
C GLY A 368 11.37 -2.73 30.77
N SER A 369 12.49 -2.73 31.49
CA SER A 369 13.59 -1.78 31.29
C SER A 369 14.29 -1.97 29.94
N MET A 370 14.68 -3.22 29.62
CA MET A 370 15.33 -3.57 28.36
C MET A 370 14.42 -3.30 27.16
N LYS A 371 13.13 -3.65 27.24
CA LYS A 371 12.15 -3.49 26.15
C LYS A 371 12.05 -2.05 25.64
N LYS A 372 12.19 -1.05 26.52
CA LYS A 372 12.12 0.37 26.14
C LYS A 372 13.34 0.84 25.33
N ARG A 373 14.44 0.09 25.38
CA ARG A 373 15.73 0.43 24.73
C ARG A 373 15.98 -0.35 23.44
N LEU A 374 15.10 -1.28 23.08
CA LEU A 374 15.21 -2.04 21.83
C LEU A 374 14.97 -1.14 20.63
N VAL A 375 15.96 -1.10 19.73
CA VAL A 375 15.94 -0.31 18.50
C VAL A 375 15.98 -1.25 17.30
N ASN A 376 14.84 -1.37 16.62
CA ASN A 376 14.72 -2.19 15.41
C ASN A 376 15.35 -1.47 14.20
N VAL A 377 16.53 -1.92 13.77
CA VAL A 377 17.28 -1.31 12.66
C VAL A 377 16.53 -1.38 11.33
N ASN A 378 15.82 -2.49 11.06
CA ASN A 378 15.05 -2.66 9.82
C ASN A 378 13.94 -1.59 9.67
N SER A 379 13.44 -1.01 10.76
CA SER A 379 12.43 0.06 10.72
C SER A 379 12.95 1.39 10.14
N PHE A 380 14.27 1.60 10.13
CA PHE A 380 14.93 2.75 9.50
C PHE A 380 15.20 2.52 8.02
N ILE A 381 15.21 1.26 7.58
CA ILE A 381 15.48 0.84 6.20
C ILE A 381 14.16 0.70 5.44
N PHE A 382 13.22 -0.07 5.98
CA PHE A 382 12.01 -0.46 5.29
C PHE A 382 11.20 0.75 4.80
N GLY A 383 11.02 0.84 3.47
CA GLY A 383 10.26 1.91 2.83
C GLY A 383 10.97 3.28 2.82
N LYS A 384 12.19 3.38 3.34
CA LYS A 384 12.94 4.64 3.52
C LYS A 384 14.29 4.62 2.80
N VAL A 385 15.00 3.50 2.86
CA VAL A 385 16.31 3.27 2.25
C VAL A 385 16.22 2.04 1.36
N TYR A 386 16.66 2.17 0.12
CA TYR A 386 16.66 1.11 -0.89
C TYR A 386 18.09 0.84 -1.32
N PHE A 387 18.68 -0.21 -0.75
CA PHE A 387 19.99 -0.69 -1.16
C PHE A 387 19.92 -1.39 -2.53
N PRO A 388 21.03 -1.44 -3.28
CA PRO A 388 21.12 -2.19 -4.53
C PRO A 388 21.22 -3.70 -4.26
N THR A 389 20.28 -4.25 -3.49
CA THR A 389 20.22 -5.66 -3.08
C THR A 389 18.82 -6.22 -3.37
N ARG A 390 18.77 -7.54 -3.61
CA ARG A 390 17.52 -8.26 -3.93
C ARG A 390 16.60 -8.45 -2.73
N SER A 391 17.18 -8.49 -1.53
CA SER A 391 16.43 -8.52 -0.27
C SER A 391 16.94 -7.46 0.72
N ASN A 392 16.12 -7.20 1.73
CA ASN A 392 16.50 -6.46 2.93
C ASN A 392 16.68 -7.46 4.08
N THR A 393 17.44 -8.53 3.86
CA THR A 393 17.91 -9.39 4.95
C THR A 393 19.22 -8.85 5.51
N LEU A 394 19.54 -9.17 6.77
CA LEU A 394 20.79 -8.73 7.39
C LEU A 394 22.00 -9.21 6.58
N LYS A 395 21.92 -10.40 5.99
CA LYS A 395 23.00 -10.96 5.17
C LYS A 395 23.23 -10.21 3.88
N ASP A 396 22.18 -9.94 3.12
CA ASP A 396 22.33 -9.22 1.84
C ASP A 396 22.80 -7.79 2.06
N LEU A 397 22.26 -7.10 3.08
CA LEU A 397 22.69 -5.75 3.43
C LEU A 397 24.08 -5.75 4.07
N GLY A 398 24.37 -6.71 4.94
CA GLY A 398 25.67 -6.87 5.59
C GLY A 398 26.78 -7.08 4.56
N ARG A 399 26.58 -8.01 3.61
CA ARG A 399 27.53 -8.21 2.49
C ARG A 399 27.75 -6.92 1.69
N PHE A 400 26.67 -6.16 1.42
CA PHE A 400 26.78 -4.89 0.72
C PHE A 400 27.63 -3.86 1.49
N VAL A 401 27.54 -3.82 2.83
CA VAL A 401 28.33 -2.90 3.67
C VAL A 401 29.69 -3.48 4.10
N GLY A 402 30.11 -4.61 3.53
CA GLY A 402 31.43 -5.21 3.76
C GLY A 402 31.52 -6.25 4.88
N ALA A 403 30.39 -6.71 5.43
CA ALA A 403 30.38 -7.84 6.37
C ALA A 403 30.66 -9.17 5.64
N THR A 404 31.39 -10.04 6.31
CA THR A 404 31.74 -11.39 5.82
C THR A 404 31.33 -12.43 6.84
N TRP A 405 30.93 -13.59 6.36
CA TRP A 405 30.66 -14.76 7.19
C TRP A 405 31.67 -15.85 6.87
N SER A 406 32.17 -16.54 7.89
CA SER A 406 33.21 -17.56 7.75
C SER A 406 32.75 -18.77 6.93
N PHE A 407 31.45 -19.08 6.98
CA PHE A 407 30.87 -20.25 6.30
C PHE A 407 29.93 -19.82 5.17
N SER A 408 30.17 -20.37 3.97
CA SER A 408 29.41 -20.00 2.76
C SER A 408 27.94 -20.45 2.77
N ASP A 409 27.62 -21.48 3.54
CA ASP A 409 26.29 -22.08 3.72
C ASP A 409 25.58 -21.57 4.99
N ALA A 410 26.23 -20.69 5.77
CA ALA A 410 25.66 -20.11 6.98
C ALA A 410 24.28 -19.50 6.70
N SER A 411 23.28 -19.94 7.44
CA SER A 411 21.89 -19.47 7.43
C SER A 411 21.24 -19.76 8.77
N GLY A 412 20.19 -19.02 9.15
CA GLY A 412 19.43 -19.35 10.36
C GLY A 412 18.78 -20.74 10.32
N LEU A 413 18.67 -21.36 9.14
CA LEU A 413 18.28 -22.77 9.05
C LEU A 413 19.48 -23.70 9.32
N GLN A 414 20.65 -23.35 8.81
CA GLN A 414 21.87 -24.13 9.00
C GLN A 414 22.37 -24.07 10.46
N SER A 415 22.15 -22.95 11.17
CA SER A 415 22.43 -22.86 12.61
C SER A 415 21.61 -23.87 13.41
N VAL A 416 20.34 -24.08 13.04
CA VAL A 416 19.49 -25.13 13.62
C VAL A 416 20.02 -26.53 13.32
N VAL A 417 20.53 -26.78 12.10
CA VAL A 417 21.16 -28.07 11.75
C VAL A 417 22.38 -28.33 12.61
N TRP A 418 23.29 -27.37 12.72
CA TRP A 418 24.48 -27.47 13.57
C TRP A 418 24.09 -27.70 15.04
N ARG A 419 23.04 -27.02 15.53
CA ARG A 419 22.54 -27.22 16.90
C ARG A 419 22.04 -28.66 17.12
N LEU A 420 21.20 -29.17 16.23
CA LEU A 420 20.66 -30.53 16.36
C LEU A 420 21.74 -31.61 16.25
N GLN A 421 22.74 -31.41 15.38
CA GLN A 421 23.88 -32.30 15.28
C GLN A 421 24.75 -32.24 16.54
N TRP A 422 25.01 -31.03 17.07
CA TRP A 422 25.73 -30.84 18.32
C TRP A 422 25.03 -31.49 19.51
N GLU A 423 23.70 -31.40 19.61
CA GLU A 423 22.94 -32.08 20.68
C GLU A 423 23.14 -33.60 20.65
N ALA A 424 23.30 -34.18 19.46
CA ALA A 424 23.51 -35.61 19.26
C ALA A 424 24.98 -36.05 19.43
N SER A 425 25.95 -35.25 18.97
CA SER A 425 27.38 -35.61 18.93
C SER A 425 28.21 -35.02 20.06
N GLN A 426 27.77 -33.91 20.65
CA GLN A 426 28.53 -33.05 21.55
C GLN A 426 29.88 -32.59 20.96
N ASP A 427 29.92 -32.36 19.64
CA ASP A 427 31.12 -31.94 18.91
C ASP A 427 31.36 -30.42 19.03
N ASP A 428 32.40 -30.02 19.77
CA ASP A 428 32.75 -28.61 19.99
C ASP A 428 32.97 -27.82 18.69
N ALA A 429 33.37 -28.45 17.58
CA ALA A 429 33.52 -27.75 16.31
C ALA A 429 32.18 -27.16 15.81
N LEU A 430 31.07 -27.88 15.99
CA LEU A 430 29.73 -27.41 15.64
C LEU A 430 29.29 -26.25 16.53
N LYS A 431 29.64 -26.30 17.82
CA LYS A 431 29.39 -25.21 18.76
C LYS A 431 30.13 -23.95 18.33
N GLU A 432 31.42 -24.06 18.02
CA GLU A 432 32.23 -22.93 17.52
C GLU A 432 31.67 -22.35 16.21
N HIS A 433 31.17 -23.18 15.29
CA HIS A 433 30.51 -22.67 14.07
C HIS A 433 29.29 -21.80 14.38
N ILE A 434 28.45 -22.22 15.32
CA ILE A 434 27.25 -21.48 15.73
C ILE A 434 27.63 -20.17 16.45
N LEU A 435 28.60 -20.23 17.37
CA LEU A 435 29.10 -19.06 18.10
C LEU A 435 29.68 -18.01 17.14
N ALA A 436 30.53 -18.45 16.20
CA ALA A 436 31.09 -17.58 15.16
C ALA A 436 29.98 -16.96 14.30
N TYR A 437 29.03 -17.76 13.83
CA TYR A 437 27.93 -17.30 12.99
C TYR A 437 27.09 -16.19 13.64
N ASN A 438 26.67 -16.40 14.90
CA ASN A 438 25.85 -15.44 15.64
C ASN A 438 26.64 -14.16 15.98
N LEU A 439 27.94 -14.28 16.28
CA LEU A 439 28.80 -13.12 16.49
C LEU A 439 28.99 -12.31 15.20
N GLU A 440 29.16 -12.97 14.05
CA GLU A 440 29.22 -12.34 12.73
C GLU A 440 27.93 -11.60 12.39
N ASP A 441 26.75 -12.14 12.74
CA ASP A 441 25.47 -11.44 12.59
C ASP A 441 25.40 -10.18 13.48
N CYS A 442 25.88 -10.23 14.73
CA CYS A 442 26.03 -9.04 15.58
C CYS A 442 26.98 -7.99 14.96
N GLN A 443 28.11 -8.43 14.38
CA GLN A 443 29.06 -7.55 13.72
C GLN A 443 28.48 -6.92 12.44
N ALA A 444 27.77 -7.70 11.63
CA ALA A 444 27.07 -7.22 10.45
C ALA A 444 26.02 -6.16 10.82
N LEU A 445 25.29 -6.37 11.91
CA LEU A 445 24.34 -5.38 12.44
C LEU A 445 25.04 -4.07 12.84
N ARG A 446 26.19 -4.16 13.51
CA ARG A 446 27.00 -2.98 13.88
C ARG A 446 27.51 -2.22 12.66
N LEU A 447 28.02 -2.92 11.65
CA LEU A 447 28.47 -2.31 10.39
C LEU A 447 27.32 -1.64 9.66
N LEU A 448 26.15 -2.29 9.59
CA LEU A 448 24.96 -1.73 8.97
C LEU A 448 24.46 -0.46 9.67
N VAL A 449 24.44 -0.44 11.01
CA VAL A 449 24.09 0.76 11.79
C VAL A 449 25.08 1.90 11.51
N THR A 450 26.37 1.58 11.45
CA THR A 450 27.43 2.55 11.13
C THR A 450 27.23 3.14 9.74
N GLU A 451 26.97 2.29 8.75
CA GLU A 451 26.75 2.72 7.37
C GLU A 451 25.47 3.54 7.21
N LEU A 452 24.38 3.14 7.87
CA LEU A 452 23.14 3.92 7.85
C LEU A 452 23.34 5.32 8.46
N ARG A 453 24.16 5.45 9.52
CA ARG A 453 24.52 6.76 10.07
C ARG A 453 25.35 7.59 9.10
N ASN A 454 26.34 6.98 8.47
CA ASN A 454 27.15 7.61 7.44
C ASN A 454 26.25 8.13 6.31
N ILE A 455 25.36 7.30 5.76
CA ILE A 455 24.36 7.69 4.79
C ILE A 455 23.50 8.85 5.33
N GLY A 456 23.01 8.77 6.56
CA GLY A 456 22.21 9.84 7.18
C GLY A 456 22.93 11.20 7.24
N GLN A 457 24.25 11.22 7.41
CA GLN A 457 25.05 12.43 7.57
C GLN A 457 25.57 13.00 6.23
N VAL A 458 26.08 12.14 5.34
CA VAL A 458 26.77 12.56 4.10
C VAL A 458 26.03 12.13 2.82
N ALA A 459 24.75 11.75 2.92
CA ALA A 459 23.93 11.39 1.76
C ALA A 459 23.94 12.44 0.65
N ALA A 460 24.12 13.73 0.94
CA ALA A 460 24.14 14.76 -0.09
C ALA A 460 25.41 14.72 -0.96
N THR A 461 26.55 14.29 -0.43
CA THR A 461 27.87 14.37 -1.10
C THR A 461 28.34 13.03 -1.70
N ARG A 462 27.78 11.89 -1.26
CA ARG A 462 28.16 10.53 -1.70
C ARG A 462 27.65 10.09 -3.09
N SER A 463 28.50 9.91 -4.09
CA SER A 463 28.07 9.60 -5.48
C SER A 463 27.20 8.33 -5.65
N ASP A 464 27.31 7.38 -4.72
CA ASP A 464 26.60 6.10 -4.66
C ASP A 464 25.23 6.18 -3.98
N VAL A 465 24.84 7.33 -3.46
CA VAL A 465 23.55 7.58 -2.78
C VAL A 465 22.75 8.63 -3.56
N ASP A 466 21.48 8.35 -3.86
CA ASP A 466 20.56 9.27 -4.53
C ASP A 466 19.25 9.44 -3.74
N PHE A 467 18.56 10.59 -3.88
CA PHE A 467 17.22 10.74 -3.31
C PHE A 467 16.15 10.39 -4.34
N ALA A 468 15.19 9.55 -3.94
CA ALA A 468 14.14 9.04 -4.82
C ALA A 468 13.23 10.14 -5.41
N ASP A 469 13.06 11.25 -4.68
CA ASP A 469 12.20 12.37 -5.08
C ASP A 469 12.98 13.54 -5.72
N THR A 470 14.30 13.57 -5.56
CA THR A 470 15.22 14.57 -6.11
C THR A 470 16.56 13.90 -6.37
N PRO A 471 16.74 13.21 -7.53
CA PRO A 471 18.02 12.61 -7.86
C PRO A 471 19.13 13.65 -7.76
N LYS A 472 20.35 13.23 -7.42
CA LYS A 472 21.42 14.18 -7.21
C LYS A 472 21.62 15.04 -8.45
N LYS A 473 21.51 16.31 -8.18
CA LYS A 473 21.77 17.43 -9.05
C LYS A 473 23.29 17.61 -9.15
N ASN A 474 23.97 16.59 -9.67
CA ASN A 474 25.40 16.65 -9.96
C ASN A 474 25.56 17.45 -11.23
N THR A 475 26.35 18.52 -11.19
CA THR A 475 26.61 19.42 -12.32
C THR A 475 28.05 19.91 -12.22
N THR A 476 28.62 20.43 -13.31
CA THR A 476 29.91 21.14 -13.25
C THR A 476 29.79 22.40 -12.38
N THR A 477 30.91 22.97 -11.93
CA THR A 477 30.91 24.27 -11.21
C THR A 477 30.25 25.36 -12.05
N SER A 478 30.48 25.37 -13.36
CA SER A 478 29.83 26.29 -14.30
C SER A 478 28.32 26.06 -14.36
N GLY A 479 27.87 24.82 -14.51
CA GLY A 479 26.45 24.48 -14.50
C GLY A 479 25.75 24.82 -13.18
N GLN A 480 26.43 24.69 -12.03
CA GLN A 480 25.88 25.14 -10.74
C GLN A 480 25.64 26.66 -10.73
N HIS A 481 26.58 27.45 -11.24
CA HIS A 481 26.40 28.90 -11.39
C HIS A 481 25.22 29.24 -12.32
N LEU A 482 25.06 28.50 -13.43
CA LEU A 482 23.91 28.67 -14.33
C LEU A 482 22.59 28.35 -13.64
N HIS A 483 22.52 27.23 -12.91
CA HIS A 483 21.32 26.87 -12.15
C HIS A 483 20.96 27.93 -11.11
N ASP A 484 21.94 28.45 -10.38
CA ASP A 484 21.73 29.51 -9.38
C ASP A 484 21.29 30.82 -10.05
N ALA A 485 21.85 31.17 -11.21
CA ALA A 485 21.46 32.34 -11.98
C ALA A 485 20.01 32.22 -12.51
N LEU A 486 19.66 31.09 -13.14
CA LEU A 486 18.31 30.82 -13.63
C LEU A 486 17.29 30.80 -12.48
N GLU A 487 17.63 30.19 -11.34
CA GLU A 487 16.77 30.22 -10.15
C GLU A 487 16.65 31.64 -9.56
N GLY A 488 17.72 32.43 -9.59
CA GLY A 488 17.72 33.85 -9.23
C GLY A 488 16.76 34.68 -10.10
N ILE A 489 16.78 34.46 -11.42
CA ILE A 489 15.85 35.11 -12.36
C ILE A 489 14.41 34.70 -12.05
N LEU A 490 14.14 33.41 -11.84
CA LEU A 490 12.82 32.93 -11.47
C LEU A 490 12.33 33.53 -10.14
N ARG A 491 13.18 33.59 -9.10
CA ARG A 491 12.82 34.19 -7.82
C ARG A 491 12.50 35.67 -7.95
N SER A 492 13.26 36.40 -8.76
CA SER A 492 13.01 37.81 -9.06
C SER A 492 11.68 38.02 -9.79
N ALA A 493 11.35 37.16 -10.76
CA ALA A 493 10.07 37.18 -11.45
C ALA A 493 8.85 36.90 -10.52
N HIS A 494 9.06 36.14 -9.43
CA HIS A 494 8.01 35.80 -8.45
C HIS A 494 7.94 36.76 -7.23
N ALA A 495 8.89 37.68 -7.07
CA ALA A 495 8.99 38.54 -5.88
C ALA A 495 7.82 39.55 -5.78
N GLU A 496 7.36 40.10 -6.90
CA GLU A 496 6.19 40.99 -6.95
C GLU A 496 4.85 40.22 -6.98
N TYR A 497 4.84 39.00 -7.55
CA TYR A 497 3.66 38.14 -7.59
C TYR A 497 3.13 37.79 -6.19
N LYS A 498 4.02 37.60 -5.20
CA LYS A 498 3.61 37.38 -3.80
C LYS A 498 2.96 38.60 -3.15
N LYS A 499 3.33 39.83 -3.54
CA LYS A 499 2.76 41.07 -2.99
C LYS A 499 1.33 41.33 -3.47
N ASN A 500 0.99 40.90 -4.69
CA ASN A 500 -0.33 41.08 -5.30
C ASN A 500 -1.23 39.84 -5.20
N ARG A 501 -0.83 38.83 -4.42
CA ARG A 501 -1.65 37.65 -4.18
C ARG A 501 -2.88 38.04 -3.37
N ILE A 502 -4.08 37.83 -3.92
CA ILE A 502 -5.32 37.85 -3.16
C ILE A 502 -5.25 36.72 -2.13
N GLY A 503 -4.90 37.05 -0.89
CA GLY A 503 -4.78 36.13 0.22
C GLY A 503 -6.07 36.09 1.03
N VAL A 504 -6.80 34.97 0.99
CA VAL A 504 -7.84 34.68 1.97
C VAL A 504 -7.19 33.97 3.15
N ARG A 505 -7.21 34.62 4.31
CA ARG A 505 -6.79 34.05 5.60
C ARG A 505 -7.68 32.84 5.90
N GLN A 506 -7.09 31.66 6.09
CA GLN A 506 -7.78 30.49 6.63
C GLN A 506 -7.20 30.18 8.00
N GLU A 507 -8.03 30.35 9.04
CA GLU A 507 -7.80 29.68 10.32
C GLU A 507 -8.31 28.24 10.23
N LYS A 508 -7.51 27.34 10.81
CA LYS A 508 -7.71 25.89 10.81
C LYS A 508 -8.78 25.50 11.83
N ALA A 509 -9.59 24.51 11.49
CA ALA A 509 -10.19 23.61 12.47
C ALA A 509 -10.15 22.18 11.94
N GLU A 510 -9.87 21.26 12.87
CA GLU A 510 -9.43 19.88 12.68
C GLU A 510 -10.59 18.89 12.49
N GLU A 511 -10.18 17.65 12.27
CA GLU A 511 -10.90 16.53 11.66
C GLU A 511 -11.87 15.83 12.60
N GLU A 512 -12.88 15.15 12.03
CA GLU A 512 -13.18 13.77 12.44
C GLU A 512 -13.98 13.01 11.35
N ASN A 513 -13.79 11.70 11.32
CA ASN A 513 -14.01 10.83 10.17
C ASN A 513 -14.82 9.61 10.63
N SER A 514 -15.98 9.31 10.02
CA SER A 514 -16.53 7.94 10.05
C SER A 514 -17.35 7.58 8.80
N ARG A 515 -17.15 6.33 8.37
CA ARG A 515 -17.66 5.60 7.18
C ARG A 515 -19.01 4.92 7.57
N ARG A 516 -19.99 4.49 6.75
CA ARG A 516 -20.21 4.17 5.32
C ARG A 516 -21.76 4.03 5.11
N ARG A 517 -22.21 3.99 3.84
CA ARG A 517 -23.61 3.91 3.33
C ARG A 517 -24.27 2.53 3.56
N PRO A 518 -25.62 2.39 3.44
CA PRO A 518 -26.28 2.15 2.14
C PRO A 518 -27.60 2.95 1.91
N GLY A 519 -27.99 3.15 0.64
CA GLY A 519 -29.35 3.62 0.27
C GLY A 519 -30.43 2.59 0.63
N ALA A 520 -31.73 2.75 0.36
CA ALA A 520 -32.48 3.48 -0.66
C ALA A 520 -33.80 3.99 -0.01
N ILE A 521 -34.85 4.53 -0.65
CA ILE A 521 -35.81 3.92 -1.60
C ILE A 521 -36.83 5.02 -1.98
N LYS A 522 -37.44 4.89 -3.16
CA LYS A 522 -38.60 5.67 -3.65
C LYS A 522 -39.61 6.05 -2.56
N GLY A 523 -39.89 7.35 -2.45
CA GLY A 523 -40.92 7.89 -1.56
C GLY A 523 -40.67 9.34 -1.12
N HIS A 524 -40.02 10.17 -1.95
CA HIS A 524 -39.69 11.55 -1.59
C HIS A 524 -40.96 12.33 -1.24
N GLN A 525 -41.10 12.72 0.03
CA GLN A 525 -42.10 13.69 0.44
C GLN A 525 -41.83 15.02 -0.25
N MET A 526 -42.89 15.60 -0.81
CA MET A 526 -42.86 16.94 -1.39
C MET A 526 -42.41 17.93 -0.30
N PHE A 527 -41.29 18.60 -0.54
CA PHE A 527 -40.80 19.66 0.33
C PHE A 527 -41.77 20.86 0.28
N GLN A 528 -42.58 21.05 1.32
CA GLN A 528 -43.36 22.28 1.52
C GLN A 528 -42.55 23.26 2.35
N ARG A 529 -42.19 24.40 1.74
CA ARG A 529 -41.42 25.46 2.40
C ARG A 529 -42.32 26.31 3.30
N ILE A 530 -41.93 26.45 4.56
CA ILE A 530 -42.56 27.38 5.51
C ILE A 530 -42.03 28.79 5.20
N VAL A 531 -42.92 29.72 4.84
CA VAL A 531 -42.55 31.12 4.57
C VAL A 531 -42.69 31.92 5.86
N PRO A 532 -41.66 32.68 6.30
CA PRO A 532 -41.74 33.49 7.51
C PRO A 532 -42.88 34.53 7.45
N THR A 533 -43.71 34.59 8.49
CA THR A 533 -44.90 35.47 8.56
C THR A 533 -44.62 36.87 9.12
N LYS A 534 -43.53 37.06 9.90
CA LYS A 534 -43.14 38.36 10.47
C LYS A 534 -42.09 39.05 9.60
N ALA A 535 -42.51 40.07 8.85
CA ALA A 535 -41.59 40.90 8.06
C ALA A 535 -41.04 42.07 8.89
N GLY A 536 -39.72 42.27 8.86
CA GLY A 536 -39.07 43.38 9.57
C GLY A 536 -39.22 44.73 8.87
N LYS A 537 -39.59 44.75 7.58
CA LYS A 537 -39.84 45.96 6.78
C LYS A 537 -41.01 45.75 5.83
N ILE A 538 -41.97 46.68 5.81
CA ILE A 538 -43.10 46.66 4.87
C ILE A 538 -42.95 47.81 3.88
N ILE A 539 -42.94 47.49 2.58
CA ILE A 539 -42.86 48.46 1.48
C ILE A 539 -44.20 48.46 0.75
N ARG A 540 -44.89 49.61 0.77
CA ARG A 540 -46.13 49.79 0.01
C ARG A 540 -45.79 50.16 -1.43
N VAL A 541 -46.21 49.33 -2.39
CA VAL A 541 -45.97 49.54 -3.82
C VAL A 541 -47.19 50.11 -4.50
N ARG A 542 -46.97 50.98 -5.49
CA ARG A 542 -48.05 51.61 -6.24
C ARG A 542 -48.77 50.59 -7.11
N ARG A 543 -50.10 50.72 -7.21
CA ARG A 543 -50.95 49.92 -8.10
C ARG A 543 -50.49 50.07 -9.57
N PRO A 544 -50.64 49.05 -10.41
CA PRO A 544 -50.38 49.19 -11.83
C PRO A 544 -51.47 50.09 -12.47
N ILE A 545 -51.06 51.07 -13.27
CA ILE A 545 -51.98 52.05 -13.90
C ILE A 545 -52.25 51.69 -15.36
N LYS A 546 -51.25 51.14 -16.06
CA LYS A 546 -51.32 50.81 -17.50
C LYS A 546 -51.26 49.30 -17.72
N CYS A 547 -52.05 48.81 -18.67
CA CYS A 547 -52.02 47.41 -19.07
C CYS A 547 -50.67 47.06 -19.74
N PRO A 548 -49.94 46.02 -19.30
CA PRO A 548 -48.69 45.58 -19.94
C PRO A 548 -48.87 44.99 -21.34
N ARG A 549 -50.10 44.58 -21.69
CA ARG A 549 -50.42 43.96 -22.99
C ARG A 549 -51.08 44.91 -23.98
N HIS A 550 -51.70 45.98 -23.49
CA HIS A 550 -52.41 46.95 -24.31
C HIS A 550 -51.85 48.33 -24.02
N THR A 551 -51.06 48.85 -24.96
CA THR A 551 -50.50 50.19 -24.90
C THR A 551 -51.62 51.22 -24.74
N GLY A 552 -51.49 52.10 -23.74
CA GLY A 552 -52.45 53.19 -23.47
C GLY A 552 -53.70 52.82 -22.64
N GLN A 553 -54.03 51.54 -22.47
CA GLN A 553 -55.20 51.12 -21.69
C GLN A 553 -54.99 51.32 -20.18
N LEU A 554 -55.88 52.08 -19.54
CA LEU A 554 -55.93 52.22 -18.07
C LEU A 554 -56.53 50.97 -17.43
N LEU A 555 -56.00 50.63 -16.25
CA LEU A 555 -56.46 49.51 -15.43
C LEU A 555 -57.46 49.99 -14.38
N ASP A 556 -58.52 49.22 -14.18
CA ASP A 556 -59.53 49.48 -13.16
C ASP A 556 -58.96 49.14 -11.77
N PRO A 557 -59.19 49.98 -10.74
CA PRO A 557 -58.77 49.70 -9.38
C PRO A 557 -59.37 48.37 -8.88
N SER A 558 -58.55 47.54 -8.23
CA SER A 558 -59.04 46.37 -7.51
C SER A 558 -58.62 46.44 -6.05
N ASP A 559 -59.52 46.13 -5.14
CA ASP A 559 -59.23 46.03 -3.70
C ASP A 559 -58.47 44.75 -3.34
N LYS A 560 -58.23 43.87 -4.31
CA LYS A 560 -57.41 42.66 -4.13
C LYS A 560 -55.96 43.05 -3.87
N LEU A 561 -55.55 42.93 -2.61
CA LEU A 561 -54.18 43.12 -2.17
C LEU A 561 -53.29 41.98 -2.67
N ALA A 562 -52.18 42.37 -3.31
CA ALA A 562 -51.08 41.49 -3.62
C ALA A 562 -49.96 41.68 -2.59
N GLU A 563 -49.40 40.58 -2.13
CA GLU A 563 -48.29 40.57 -1.18
C GLU A 563 -47.16 39.70 -1.71
N HIS A 564 -45.91 40.11 -1.48
CA HIS A 564 -44.74 39.30 -1.79
C HIS A 564 -43.64 39.53 -0.76
N ILE A 565 -42.99 38.46 -0.32
CA ILE A 565 -41.92 38.51 0.67
C ILE A 565 -40.59 38.27 -0.02
N VAL A 566 -39.59 39.09 0.31
CA VAL A 566 -38.20 38.91 -0.11
C VAL A 566 -37.33 38.72 1.13
N ILE A 567 -36.64 37.59 1.18
CA ILE A 567 -35.63 37.27 2.19
C ILE A 567 -34.27 37.60 1.58
N ASP A 568 -33.54 38.54 2.18
CA ASP A 568 -32.22 38.96 1.67
C ASP A 568 -31.20 39.13 2.80
N LEU A 569 -29.92 39.26 2.44
CA LEU A 569 -28.84 39.54 3.39
C LEU A 569 -28.41 40.99 3.31
N SER A 570 -28.26 41.64 4.46
CA SER A 570 -27.60 42.95 4.55
C SER A 570 -26.26 42.81 5.25
N PHE A 571 -25.19 43.15 4.53
CA PHE A 571 -23.82 43.15 5.04
C PHE A 571 -23.49 44.49 5.69
N THR A 572 -22.92 44.45 6.90
CA THR A 572 -22.37 45.60 7.62
C THR A 572 -20.86 45.40 7.81
N LYS A 573 -20.14 46.42 8.27
CA LYS A 573 -18.69 46.30 8.53
C LYS A 573 -18.33 45.14 9.46
N ASN A 574 -19.22 44.79 10.40
CA ASN A 574 -18.95 43.84 11.47
C ASN A 574 -19.76 42.54 11.32
N GLY A 575 -20.46 42.32 10.21
CA GLY A 575 -21.19 41.07 10.04
C GLY A 575 -22.24 41.08 8.94
N CYS A 576 -23.11 40.07 8.98
CA CYS A 576 -24.19 39.87 8.03
C CYS A 576 -25.47 39.56 8.81
N ARG A 577 -26.59 40.19 8.44
CA ARG A 577 -27.90 39.89 9.03
C ARG A 577 -28.93 39.57 7.96
N LYS A 578 -29.83 38.63 8.28
CA LYS A 578 -31.02 38.32 7.49
C LYS A 578 -32.01 39.49 7.57
N THR A 579 -32.58 39.86 6.43
CA THR A 579 -33.62 40.90 6.31
C THR A 579 -34.83 40.33 5.57
N ILE A 580 -36.02 40.59 6.10
CA ILE A 580 -37.28 40.13 5.51
C ILE A 580 -38.10 41.35 5.16
N THR A 581 -38.29 41.58 3.86
CA THR A 581 -39.04 42.72 3.32
C THR A 581 -40.34 42.24 2.69
N LYS A 582 -41.48 42.73 3.19
CA LYS A 582 -42.81 42.46 2.63
C LYS A 582 -43.24 43.60 1.74
N TYR A 583 -43.49 43.31 0.47
CA TYR A 583 -44.06 44.24 -0.50
C TYR A 583 -45.57 44.05 -0.53
N VAL A 584 -46.33 45.14 -0.37
CA VAL A 584 -47.80 45.11 -0.35
C VAL A 584 -48.34 46.16 -1.30
N GLY A 585 -49.30 45.80 -2.16
CA GLY A 585 -49.99 46.78 -3.00
C GLY A 585 -51.24 46.23 -3.67
N ALA A 586 -52.15 47.12 -4.02
CA ALA A 586 -53.40 46.75 -4.69
C ALA A 586 -53.14 46.31 -6.14
N SER A 587 -53.72 45.16 -6.52
CA SER A 587 -53.77 44.74 -7.92
C SER A 587 -54.71 45.62 -8.73
N ALA A 588 -54.65 45.54 -10.06
CA ALA A 588 -55.59 46.24 -10.92
C ALA A 588 -56.07 45.32 -12.04
N TYR A 589 -57.34 45.48 -12.42
CA TYR A 589 -57.99 44.65 -13.43
C TYR A 589 -57.95 45.35 -14.79
N CYS A 590 -57.73 44.60 -15.86
CA CYS A 590 -57.86 45.13 -17.21
C CYS A 590 -59.18 44.67 -17.83
N PRO A 591 -60.09 45.58 -18.21
CA PRO A 591 -61.37 45.21 -18.81
C PRO A 591 -61.19 44.60 -20.21
N ARG A 592 -60.12 44.96 -20.92
CA ARG A 592 -59.86 44.50 -22.30
C ARG A 592 -59.26 43.09 -22.39
N CYS A 593 -58.28 42.74 -21.54
CA CYS A 593 -57.73 41.37 -21.52
C CYS A 593 -58.35 40.47 -20.44
N ARG A 594 -59.27 41.00 -19.63
CA ARG A 594 -59.93 40.32 -18.50
C ARG A 594 -58.97 39.68 -17.50
N ARG A 595 -57.80 40.29 -17.27
CA ARG A 595 -56.76 39.79 -16.36
C ARG A 595 -56.45 40.79 -15.25
N ASN A 596 -56.13 40.25 -14.08
CA ASN A 596 -55.58 41.02 -12.96
C ASN A 596 -54.06 41.12 -13.11
N TYR A 597 -53.54 42.32 -12.86
CA TYR A 597 -52.11 42.60 -12.87
C TYR A 597 -51.62 42.94 -11.46
N LEU A 598 -50.54 42.27 -11.06
CA LEU A 598 -49.82 42.58 -9.83
C LEU A 598 -49.12 43.94 -9.94
N PRO A 599 -48.99 44.70 -8.84
CA PRO A 599 -48.14 45.88 -8.79
C PRO A 599 -46.76 45.66 -9.41
N PRO A 600 -46.21 46.62 -10.19
CA PRO A 600 -44.91 46.45 -10.84
C PRO A 600 -43.78 46.11 -9.85
N GLY A 601 -43.80 46.72 -8.66
CA GLY A 601 -42.84 46.45 -7.59
C GLY A 601 -42.92 45.05 -6.97
N ILE A 602 -44.04 44.33 -7.15
CA ILE A 602 -44.19 42.91 -6.77
C ILE A 602 -43.91 42.00 -7.96
N ARG A 603 -44.36 42.38 -9.16
CA ARG A 603 -44.20 41.60 -10.41
C ARG A 603 -42.74 41.27 -10.73
N GLN A 604 -41.79 42.13 -10.38
CA GLN A 604 -40.36 41.86 -10.59
C GLN A 604 -39.81 40.69 -9.74
N PHE A 605 -40.53 40.30 -8.67
CA PHE A 605 -40.14 39.23 -7.76
C PHE A 605 -40.95 37.94 -7.96
N THR A 606 -41.81 37.88 -8.98
CA THR A 606 -42.67 36.70 -9.21
C THR A 606 -41.81 35.44 -9.32
N GLY A 607 -42.05 34.46 -8.43
CA GLY A 607 -41.27 33.22 -8.35
C GLY A 607 -39.92 33.33 -7.61
N ARG A 608 -39.56 34.50 -7.07
CA ARG A 608 -38.27 34.76 -6.41
C ARG A 608 -38.47 35.18 -4.94
N LEU A 609 -38.21 34.25 -4.03
CA LEU A 609 -38.26 34.49 -2.58
C LEU A 609 -36.97 35.12 -2.05
N PHE A 610 -35.81 34.72 -2.58
CA PHE A 610 -34.51 35.16 -2.10
C PHE A 610 -33.98 36.34 -2.91
N GLY A 611 -33.51 37.37 -2.21
CA GLY A 611 -32.93 38.57 -2.82
C GLY A 611 -31.53 38.33 -3.41
N HIS A 612 -30.97 39.36 -4.02
CA HIS A 612 -29.72 39.25 -4.77
C HIS A 612 -28.52 38.96 -3.84
N CYS A 613 -28.42 39.65 -2.71
CA CYS A 613 -27.30 39.49 -1.78
C CYS A 613 -27.26 38.09 -1.16
N PHE A 614 -28.44 37.53 -0.83
CA PHE A 614 -28.57 36.16 -0.34
C PHE A 614 -28.07 35.17 -1.39
N ARG A 615 -28.54 35.28 -2.63
CA ARG A 615 -28.14 34.40 -3.73
C ARG A 615 -26.64 34.49 -4.03
N ALA A 616 -26.11 35.71 -4.07
CA ALA A 616 -24.68 35.95 -4.26
C ALA A 616 -23.84 35.32 -3.14
N TRP A 617 -24.27 35.45 -1.88
CA TRP A 617 -23.60 34.82 -0.75
C TRP A 617 -23.65 33.29 -0.80
N THR A 618 -24.80 32.70 -1.15
CA THR A 618 -24.93 31.26 -1.37
C THR A 618 -23.99 30.75 -2.46
N VAL A 619 -23.91 31.46 -3.59
CA VAL A 619 -23.01 31.09 -4.70
C VAL A 619 -21.54 31.30 -4.34
N TYR A 620 -21.20 32.33 -3.57
CA TYR A 620 -19.85 32.52 -3.03
C TYR A 620 -19.38 31.32 -2.20
N GLN A 621 -20.25 30.78 -1.34
CA GLN A 621 -19.91 29.56 -0.58
C GLN A 621 -19.63 28.37 -1.49
N ARG A 622 -20.36 28.25 -2.61
CA ARG A 622 -20.16 27.17 -3.57
C ARG A 622 -18.87 27.33 -4.38
N ILE A 623 -18.64 28.51 -4.95
CA ILE A 623 -17.55 28.74 -5.90
C ILE A 623 -16.23 29.01 -5.16
N THR A 624 -16.26 29.94 -4.19
CA THR A 624 -15.06 30.39 -3.48
C THR A 624 -14.69 29.43 -2.35
N LEU A 625 -15.66 29.08 -1.50
CA LEU A 625 -15.40 28.21 -0.34
C LEU A 625 -15.46 26.71 -0.67
N ARG A 626 -15.93 26.36 -1.87
CA ARG A 626 -16.00 24.98 -2.38
C ARG A 626 -16.81 24.03 -1.49
N LEU A 627 -17.84 24.55 -0.82
CA LEU A 627 -18.69 23.75 0.06
C LEU A 627 -19.62 22.81 -0.76
N PRO A 628 -19.86 21.57 -0.30
CA PRO A 628 -20.89 20.70 -0.88
C PRO A 628 -22.30 21.31 -0.75
N TYR A 629 -23.21 21.05 -1.71
CA TYR A 629 -24.58 21.60 -1.69
C TYR A 629 -25.34 21.33 -0.39
N ARG A 630 -25.26 20.10 0.13
CA ARG A 630 -25.82 19.73 1.44
C ARG A 630 -25.30 20.59 2.59
N VAL A 631 -24.00 20.91 2.59
CA VAL A 631 -23.37 21.71 3.65
C VAL A 631 -23.82 23.16 3.54
N ILE A 632 -23.91 23.70 2.32
CA ILE A 632 -24.44 25.05 2.11
C ILE A 632 -25.89 25.15 2.60
N SER A 633 -26.70 24.12 2.32
CA SER A 633 -28.09 24.05 2.78
C SER A 633 -28.15 24.03 4.32
N GLN A 634 -27.30 23.22 4.97
CA GLN A 634 -27.18 23.17 6.43
C GLN A 634 -26.73 24.52 7.01
N VAL A 635 -25.71 25.17 6.44
CA VAL A 635 -25.23 26.47 6.91
C VAL A 635 -26.32 27.54 6.83
N ILE A 636 -27.13 27.52 5.77
CA ILE A 636 -28.26 28.44 5.61
C ILE A 636 -29.33 28.17 6.68
N GLU A 637 -29.58 26.91 7.01
CA GLU A 637 -30.50 26.51 8.07
C GLU A 637 -29.99 26.91 9.45
N ASP A 638 -28.72 26.61 9.77
CA ASP A 638 -28.14 26.87 11.09
C ASP A 638 -28.00 28.37 11.39
N ILE A 639 -27.55 29.16 10.42
CA ILE A 639 -27.24 30.58 10.63
C ILE A 639 -28.48 31.45 10.45
N PHE A 640 -29.30 31.14 9.45
CA PHE A 640 -30.41 31.99 9.04
C PHE A 640 -31.78 31.37 9.31
N CYS A 641 -31.86 30.13 9.76
CA CYS A 641 -33.12 29.42 9.98
C CYS A 641 -34.00 29.42 8.72
N GLU A 642 -33.38 29.23 7.55
CA GLU A 642 -34.06 29.13 6.26
C GLU A 642 -33.76 27.78 5.62
N HIS A 643 -34.76 27.13 5.02
CA HIS A 643 -34.56 25.85 4.35
C HIS A 643 -34.54 26.02 2.83
N ILE A 644 -33.44 25.56 2.22
CA ILE A 644 -33.23 25.60 0.77
C ILE A 644 -32.91 24.20 0.24
N SER A 645 -33.51 23.84 -0.89
CA SER A 645 -33.18 22.59 -1.61
C SER A 645 -31.88 22.79 -2.40
N GLU A 646 -31.10 21.72 -2.59
CA GLU A 646 -29.89 21.75 -3.43
C GLU A 646 -30.17 22.27 -4.85
N GLY A 647 -31.31 21.89 -5.46
CA GLY A 647 -31.70 22.39 -6.79
C GLY A 647 -31.91 23.91 -6.85
N SER A 648 -32.36 24.54 -5.76
CA SER A 648 -32.46 26.01 -5.69
C SER A 648 -31.08 26.68 -5.72
N ILE A 649 -30.07 26.06 -5.11
CA ILE A 649 -28.68 26.54 -5.15
C ILE A 649 -28.15 26.45 -6.59
N VAL A 650 -28.46 25.37 -7.31
CA VAL A 650 -28.11 25.23 -8.73
C VAL A 650 -28.76 26.31 -9.59
N ASN A 651 -30.05 26.59 -9.37
CA ASN A 651 -30.75 27.67 -10.06
C ASN A 651 -30.12 29.04 -9.77
N PHE A 652 -29.71 29.31 -8.52
CA PHE A 652 -29.04 30.57 -8.19
C PHE A 652 -27.73 30.76 -8.95
N MET A 653 -26.94 29.70 -9.13
CA MET A 653 -25.71 29.77 -9.93
C MET A 653 -26.03 30.06 -11.40
N THR A 654 -27.04 29.40 -11.96
CA THR A 654 -27.45 29.58 -13.36
C THR A 654 -27.91 31.02 -13.61
N ASP A 655 -28.80 31.53 -12.75
CA ASP A 655 -29.30 32.89 -12.86
C ASP A 655 -28.19 33.95 -12.69
N LEU A 656 -27.22 33.73 -11.79
CA LEU A 656 -26.10 34.65 -11.61
C LEU A 656 -25.13 34.58 -12.79
N ALA A 657 -24.94 33.41 -13.40
CA ALA A 657 -24.15 33.29 -14.62
C ALA A 657 -24.78 34.10 -15.76
N GLU A 658 -26.10 34.03 -15.94
CA GLU A 658 -26.82 34.86 -16.91
C GLU A 658 -26.69 36.36 -16.59
N TYR A 659 -26.84 36.74 -15.32
CA TYR A 659 -26.71 38.12 -14.86
C TYR A 659 -25.31 38.70 -15.18
N TYR A 660 -24.25 37.91 -14.97
CA TYR A 660 -22.86 38.33 -15.22
C TYR A 660 -22.39 38.15 -16.67
N ALA A 661 -23.22 37.62 -17.58
CA ALA A 661 -22.85 37.42 -18.98
C ALA A 661 -22.49 38.74 -19.68
N LEU A 662 -23.16 39.85 -19.35
CA LEU A 662 -22.81 41.17 -19.87
C LEU A 662 -21.46 41.65 -19.34
N THR A 663 -21.18 41.39 -18.06
CA THR A 663 -19.89 41.71 -17.42
C THR A 663 -18.76 40.95 -18.10
N GLU A 664 -18.92 39.65 -18.34
CA GLU A 664 -17.93 38.84 -19.05
C GLU A 664 -17.64 39.40 -20.46
N LYS A 665 -18.69 39.72 -21.23
CA LYS A 665 -18.53 40.35 -22.56
C LYS A 665 -17.78 41.68 -22.48
N THR A 666 -18.03 42.47 -21.43
CA THR A 666 -17.35 43.75 -21.21
C THR A 666 -15.88 43.55 -20.85
N LEU A 667 -15.55 42.59 -19.98
CA LEU A 667 -14.18 42.25 -19.63
C LEU A 667 -13.40 41.78 -20.85
N LEU A 668 -13.99 40.89 -21.66
CA LEU A 668 -13.34 40.40 -22.88
C LEU A 668 -13.05 41.53 -23.87
N LYS A 669 -13.99 42.47 -24.06
CA LYS A 669 -13.74 43.66 -24.90
C LYS A 669 -12.58 44.51 -24.39
N ARG A 670 -12.43 44.67 -23.07
CA ARG A 670 -11.30 45.41 -22.48
C ARG A 670 -9.98 44.68 -22.68
N ILE A 671 -9.96 43.36 -22.47
CA ILE A 671 -8.78 42.52 -22.72
C ILE A 671 -8.35 42.62 -24.19
N LEU A 672 -9.30 42.54 -25.13
CA LEU A 672 -9.00 42.66 -26.57
C LEU A 672 -8.54 44.07 -27.00
N ALA A 673 -8.81 45.10 -26.20
CA ALA A 673 -8.29 46.46 -26.43
C ALA A 673 -6.91 46.69 -25.78
N SER A 674 -6.42 45.76 -24.96
CA SER A 674 -5.14 45.87 -24.27
C SER A 674 -3.97 45.74 -25.25
N PRO A 675 -2.84 46.45 -25.04
CA PRO A 675 -1.62 46.25 -25.82
C PRO A 675 -1.03 44.84 -25.71
N PHE A 676 -1.31 44.11 -24.62
CA PHE A 676 -0.89 42.73 -24.44
C PHE A 676 -1.97 41.87 -23.76
N ILE A 677 -1.94 40.57 -24.04
CA ILE A 677 -2.81 39.56 -23.42
C ILE A 677 -1.95 38.38 -23.00
N HIS A 678 -2.06 37.97 -21.74
CA HIS A 678 -1.58 36.68 -21.28
C HIS A 678 -2.66 35.62 -21.48
N VAL A 679 -2.26 34.49 -22.06
CA VAL A 679 -3.11 33.30 -22.21
C VAL A 679 -2.41 32.07 -21.64
N ASP A 680 -3.15 31.23 -20.95
CA ASP A 680 -2.68 29.96 -20.39
C ASP A 680 -3.85 28.98 -20.26
N GLU A 681 -3.56 27.68 -20.16
CA GLU A 681 -4.56 26.64 -19.97
C GLU A 681 -4.17 25.63 -18.89
N THR A 682 -5.16 25.22 -18.11
CA THR A 682 -4.96 24.22 -17.07
C THR A 682 -5.98 23.09 -17.20
N LYS A 683 -5.44 21.87 -17.21
CA LYS A 683 -6.24 20.64 -17.19
C LYS A 683 -6.94 20.45 -15.84
N ILE A 684 -8.24 20.18 -15.88
CA ILE A 684 -9.05 19.79 -14.72
C ILE A 684 -9.76 18.46 -15.00
N SER A 685 -10.04 17.68 -13.95
CA SER A 685 -10.85 16.46 -14.08
C SER A 685 -12.24 16.71 -13.49
N VAL A 686 -13.27 16.54 -14.32
CA VAL A 686 -14.67 16.65 -13.91
C VAL A 686 -15.31 15.28 -14.11
N GLN A 687 -15.73 14.65 -13.01
CA GLN A 687 -16.34 13.30 -13.00
C GLN A 687 -15.48 12.22 -13.70
N GLY A 688 -14.16 12.38 -13.72
CA GLY A 688 -13.23 11.42 -14.34
C GLY A 688 -12.96 11.69 -15.82
N ALA A 689 -13.67 12.63 -16.45
CA ALA A 689 -13.34 13.15 -17.76
C ALA A 689 -12.35 14.33 -17.64
N ASP A 690 -11.47 14.47 -18.62
CA ASP A 690 -10.52 15.57 -18.70
C ASP A 690 -11.18 16.77 -19.39
N HIS A 691 -11.03 17.95 -18.79
CA HIS A 691 -11.47 19.24 -19.34
C HIS A 691 -10.34 20.28 -19.18
N TYR A 692 -10.45 21.41 -19.88
CA TYR A 692 -9.44 22.46 -19.88
C TYR A 692 -10.07 23.82 -19.56
N VAL A 693 -9.49 24.51 -18.57
CA VAL A 693 -9.83 25.90 -18.24
C VAL A 693 -8.75 26.81 -18.81
N TRP A 694 -9.17 27.66 -19.73
CA TRP A 694 -8.35 28.69 -20.36
C TRP A 694 -8.52 29.99 -19.61
N VAL A 695 -7.43 30.73 -19.45
CA VAL A 695 -7.41 32.06 -18.84
C VAL A 695 -6.92 33.08 -19.85
N PHE A 696 -7.60 34.22 -19.91
CA PHE A 696 -7.19 35.40 -20.67
C PHE A 696 -7.09 36.57 -19.69
N THR A 697 -5.98 37.29 -19.70
CA THR A 697 -5.80 38.44 -18.81
C THR A 697 -4.85 39.48 -19.38
N ASP A 698 -5.13 40.76 -19.10
CA ASP A 698 -4.23 41.90 -19.37
C ASP A 698 -3.51 42.36 -18.08
N GLY A 699 -3.62 41.58 -16.99
CA GLY A 699 -3.10 41.92 -15.66
C GLY A 699 -4.09 42.68 -14.77
N ILE A 700 -5.17 43.22 -15.34
CA ILE A 700 -6.23 43.97 -14.61
C ILE A 700 -7.57 43.23 -14.69
N HIS A 701 -7.91 42.73 -15.87
CA HIS A 701 -9.13 42.02 -16.19
C HIS A 701 -8.82 40.56 -16.47
N VAL A 702 -9.70 39.64 -16.04
CA VAL A 702 -9.53 38.20 -16.27
C VAL A 702 -10.83 37.56 -16.76
N VAL A 703 -10.71 36.68 -17.74
CA VAL A 703 -11.80 35.84 -18.25
C VAL A 703 -11.35 34.39 -18.27
N PHE A 704 -12.19 33.49 -17.74
CA PHE A 704 -11.96 32.05 -17.78
C PHE A 704 -12.94 31.38 -18.76
N ARG A 705 -12.46 30.41 -19.53
CA ARG A 705 -13.30 29.60 -20.45
C ARG A 705 -13.04 28.12 -20.22
N LEU A 706 -14.12 27.35 -20.04
CA LEU A 706 -14.04 25.89 -19.91
C LEU A 706 -14.29 25.25 -21.29
N THR A 707 -13.50 24.24 -21.62
CA THR A 707 -13.62 23.44 -22.84
C THR A 707 -13.43 21.96 -22.52
N GLU A 708 -13.99 21.07 -23.33
CA GLU A 708 -13.84 19.61 -23.17
C GLU A 708 -12.51 19.10 -23.74
N THR A 709 -11.99 19.75 -24.79
CA THR A 709 -10.72 19.40 -25.43
C THR A 709 -9.67 20.49 -25.20
N ARG A 710 -8.39 20.19 -25.44
CA ARG A 710 -7.30 21.20 -25.43
C ARG A 710 -7.21 21.97 -26.75
N GLU A 711 -8.20 21.86 -27.64
CA GLU A 711 -8.11 22.48 -28.96
C GLU A 711 -8.21 24.01 -28.88
N ALA A 712 -7.26 24.70 -29.53
CA ALA A 712 -7.13 26.16 -29.48
C ALA A 712 -7.96 26.89 -30.55
N ALA A 713 -8.84 26.22 -31.30
CA ALA A 713 -9.61 26.83 -32.39
C ALA A 713 -10.44 28.04 -31.92
N PHE A 714 -11.10 27.93 -30.77
CA PHE A 714 -11.88 29.04 -30.21
C PHE A 714 -11.00 30.22 -29.75
N VAL A 715 -9.74 29.96 -29.39
CA VAL A 715 -8.76 31.00 -29.02
C VAL A 715 -8.44 31.84 -30.24
N GLN A 716 -8.23 31.18 -31.38
CA GLN A 716 -7.99 31.83 -32.67
C GLN A 716 -9.19 32.71 -33.07
N ASP A 717 -10.41 32.21 -32.89
CA ASP A 717 -11.63 33.00 -33.16
C ASP A 717 -11.73 34.24 -32.27
N ILE A 718 -11.43 34.12 -30.98
CA ILE A 718 -11.44 35.25 -30.02
C ILE A 718 -10.39 36.30 -30.40
N LEU A 719 -9.20 35.86 -30.82
CA LEU A 719 -8.04 36.72 -31.10
C LEU A 719 -7.92 37.16 -32.56
N LYS A 720 -8.84 36.75 -33.45
CA LYS A 720 -8.77 36.99 -34.89
C LYS A 720 -8.57 38.47 -35.29
N ALA A 721 -9.16 39.39 -34.53
CA ALA A 721 -9.06 40.83 -34.77
C ALA A 721 -8.10 41.54 -33.79
N TYR A 722 -7.33 40.79 -33.00
CA TYR A 722 -6.44 41.35 -32.00
C TYR A 722 -5.10 41.77 -32.62
N SER A 723 -4.70 43.03 -32.41
CA SER A 723 -3.49 43.62 -32.99
C SER A 723 -2.35 43.82 -31.98
N GLY A 724 -2.54 43.47 -30.71
CA GLY A 724 -1.51 43.56 -29.68
C GLY A 724 -0.60 42.33 -29.62
N VAL A 725 0.04 42.12 -28.47
CA VAL A 725 0.98 41.02 -28.23
C VAL A 725 0.34 39.93 -27.38
N LEU A 726 0.26 38.72 -27.92
CA LEU A 726 -0.15 37.53 -27.17
C LEU A 726 1.06 36.93 -26.45
N ILE A 727 0.95 36.80 -25.14
CA ILE A 727 1.96 36.20 -24.27
C ILE A 727 1.46 34.82 -23.85
N SER A 728 2.11 33.77 -24.33
CA SER A 728 1.71 32.37 -24.08
C SER A 728 2.93 31.51 -23.75
N ASP A 729 2.71 30.26 -23.32
CA ASP A 729 3.77 29.26 -23.30
C ASP A 729 4.09 28.74 -24.73
N PHE A 730 4.88 27.66 -24.80
CA PHE A 730 5.27 27.00 -26.05
C PHE A 730 4.25 25.98 -26.54
N TYR A 731 3.00 26.02 -26.08
CA TYR A 731 1.95 25.17 -26.64
C TYR A 731 1.66 25.55 -28.10
N SER A 732 1.77 24.57 -28.99
CA SER A 732 1.63 24.77 -30.45
C SER A 732 0.24 25.23 -30.89
N GLY A 733 -0.78 25.07 -30.04
CA GLY A 733 -2.12 25.59 -30.32
C GLY A 733 -2.16 27.12 -30.50
N TYR A 734 -1.21 27.84 -29.91
CA TYR A 734 -1.09 29.29 -30.03
C TYR A 734 -0.37 29.74 -31.30
N ASP A 735 0.43 28.88 -31.93
CA ASP A 735 1.26 29.27 -33.09
C ASP A 735 0.42 29.68 -34.31
N ALA A 736 -0.82 29.20 -34.40
CA ALA A 736 -1.78 29.56 -35.44
C ALA A 736 -2.47 30.93 -35.23
N CYS A 737 -2.26 31.60 -34.08
CA CYS A 737 -2.81 32.93 -33.83
C CYS A 737 -2.06 34.00 -34.66
N SER A 738 -2.81 34.81 -35.43
CA SER A 738 -2.24 35.80 -36.36
C SER A 738 -1.68 37.08 -35.71
N CYS A 739 -1.85 37.25 -34.40
CA CYS A 739 -1.33 38.41 -33.67
C CYS A 739 0.18 38.28 -33.40
N ARG A 740 0.81 39.38 -32.96
CA ARG A 740 2.23 39.32 -32.52
C ARG A 740 2.32 38.43 -31.30
N GLN A 741 3.35 37.59 -31.22
CA GLN A 741 3.50 36.64 -30.11
C GLN A 741 4.80 36.86 -29.35
N GLN A 742 4.73 36.71 -28.04
CA GLN A 742 5.88 36.59 -27.15
C GLN A 742 5.73 35.29 -26.36
N LYS A 743 6.75 34.43 -26.39
CA LYS A 743 6.76 33.22 -25.57
C LYS A 743 7.16 33.55 -24.12
N CYS A 744 6.58 32.81 -23.18
CA CYS A 744 6.79 33.02 -21.76
C CYS A 744 8.22 32.66 -21.37
N LEU A 745 9.03 33.67 -21.06
CA LEU A 745 10.43 33.50 -20.65
C LEU A 745 10.58 32.64 -19.40
N VAL A 746 9.60 32.66 -18.49
CA VAL A 746 9.60 31.82 -17.28
C VAL A 746 9.51 30.33 -17.62
N HIS A 747 8.74 29.97 -18.65
CA HIS A 747 8.68 28.58 -19.12
C HIS A 747 10.00 28.18 -19.80
N LEU A 748 10.52 29.03 -20.68
CA LEU A 748 11.81 28.80 -21.33
C LEU A 748 12.94 28.58 -20.30
N ILE A 749 13.04 29.46 -19.29
CA ILE A 749 14.07 29.34 -18.24
C ILE A 749 13.93 28.04 -17.45
N ARG A 750 12.69 27.60 -17.17
CA ARG A 750 12.47 26.31 -16.49
C ARG A 750 12.88 25.14 -17.38
N ASP A 751 12.54 25.18 -18.65
CA ASP A 751 12.87 24.12 -19.60
C ASP A 751 14.39 24.02 -19.78
N LEU A 752 15.09 25.15 -19.97
CA LEU A 752 16.56 25.19 -20.03
C LEU A 752 17.20 24.67 -18.74
N ASN A 753 16.69 25.07 -17.59
CA ASN A 753 17.19 24.61 -16.29
C ASN A 753 16.98 23.10 -16.11
N ASP A 754 15.81 22.58 -16.50
CA ASP A 754 15.48 21.16 -16.41
C ASP A 754 16.32 20.33 -17.41
N ASP A 755 16.59 20.86 -18.60
CA ASP A 755 17.44 20.18 -19.59
C ASP A 755 18.93 20.19 -19.20
N LEU A 756 19.42 21.24 -18.55
CA LEU A 756 20.74 21.23 -17.90
C LEU A 756 20.80 20.16 -16.80
N TRP A 757 19.75 20.00 -15.99
CA TRP A 757 19.70 18.92 -14.98
C TRP A 757 19.67 17.51 -15.59
N LYS A 758 19.09 17.36 -16.78
CA LYS A 758 19.08 16.08 -17.51
C LYS A 758 20.43 15.77 -18.13
N ASN A 759 21.19 16.79 -18.53
CA ASN A 759 22.46 16.66 -19.25
C ASN A 759 23.59 17.45 -18.54
N PRO A 760 23.93 17.10 -17.29
CA PRO A 760 24.78 17.93 -16.42
C PRO A 760 26.26 18.04 -16.80
N TYR A 761 26.69 17.34 -17.85
CA TYR A 761 28.07 17.32 -18.36
C TYR A 761 28.13 17.62 -19.86
N ASP A 762 27.02 18.08 -20.46
CA ASP A 762 27.00 18.50 -21.86
C ASP A 762 27.53 19.94 -21.95
N SER A 763 28.82 20.06 -22.26
CA SER A 763 29.50 21.35 -22.36
C SER A 763 28.96 22.24 -23.48
N ALA A 764 28.36 21.66 -24.52
CA ALA A 764 27.74 22.43 -25.59
C ALA A 764 26.41 23.03 -25.13
N LEU A 765 25.61 22.28 -24.37
CA LEU A 765 24.39 22.78 -23.75
C LEU A 765 24.68 23.84 -22.68
N GLU A 766 25.68 23.60 -21.82
CA GLU A 766 26.15 24.61 -20.85
C GLU A 766 26.60 25.90 -21.56
N GLY A 767 27.41 25.76 -22.61
CA GLY A 767 27.84 26.90 -23.44
C GLY A 767 26.68 27.65 -24.09
N PHE A 768 25.67 26.93 -24.57
CA PHE A 768 24.46 27.52 -25.16
C PHE A 768 23.62 28.29 -24.14
N VAL A 769 23.39 27.74 -22.95
CA VAL A 769 22.59 28.42 -21.91
C VAL A 769 23.35 29.59 -21.28
N SER A 770 24.68 29.54 -21.28
CA SER A 770 25.53 30.63 -20.79
C SER A 770 25.66 31.80 -21.77
N ALA A 771 25.44 31.58 -23.06
CA ALA A 771 25.50 32.59 -24.12
C ALA A 771 24.23 33.44 -24.15
#